data_AF-A0A9R1JLQ5-F1
#
_entry.id   AF-A0A9R1JLQ5-F1
#
_cell.length_a   1.000
_cell.length_b   1.000
_cell.length_c   1.000
_cell.angle_alpha   90.00
_cell.angle_beta   90.00
_cell.angle_gamma   90.00
#
_symmetry.space_group_name_H-M   'P 1'
#
loop_
_entity.id
_entity.type
_entity.pdbx_description
1 polymer ?
#
loop_
_entity_poly.entity_id
_entity_poly.type
_entity_poly.pdbx_seq_one_letter_code
_entity_poly.pdbx_strand_id
1 'polypeptide(L)'
;MDLDMDDYMDPYEEAEAEAAAEAAGVTGPGAASADEESDGEDDSEAESDYEEESYGLLKSGKHRVRNPDGTFRCPFCPGKKKQDYKLKDLLQHADGIGVSSKHRRHGRERAFHRAFARFVRAEPSFAQELSTIVGIPGATVTATANADATDKGKAVANGHTSGSSAVAVTEGPPQDGEEKFAWPWCGILAAGAGFNAENFADRVAMFSPEDIVPLVFDDTEKSECFAIVRFSPGWGGFSDALALENQFSVNKLGKKEWEARSSCGGAVDGEENENGEVKVYGWVAREVDYTAGGLVGRYLRKHTDIKTIDEITKSQREPLGKIVAALATQLEAKNQDLQDLETKKNATEFSIARLEEDNRRLHEAYNEEMRKLHRKARDNALRIFQDNENLKLEIENNKREMVLRAKQLEKLSVENANDRKKLAELSDEKQKLLVYGQLISFYSIRVTLNNFLVSHKATVATFKAKDDKSELELASIEQQRNDQDILKLVEDQKREKEDALARMLELEKELHEKRELELEVTRLNGTLQVMKHLEGDDDGDIHDKMEKLSEKLEHERKRLEELSGELVRKERESNDELQEARKELIMGLEDILSGRTAIGIKRMGELDERPFQNACKRKYGNDDHETRAAELVSSWQEEIKKPAWHPYKFVKAEDGSDKEVVNDEDPRLKQLWIEYGDDVCNAVKTALSEVNEYNPSGRYVVSELWNFRKNRKATMKEVLRFIFQQMEVPGKRRRG
;
A
#
# COMPACT_ATOMS: atom_id res chain seq x y z
N MET A 1 39.00 -26.10 31.32
CA MET A 1 39.52 -27.33 30.70
C MET A 1 39.28 -27.15 29.23
N ASP A 2 40.29 -27.51 28.44
CA ASP A 2 40.28 -27.63 26.98
C ASP A 2 39.97 -26.32 26.21
N LEU A 3 40.93 -25.93 25.37
CA LEU A 3 40.92 -24.73 24.54
C LEU A 3 41.14 -25.19 23.10
N ASP A 4 40.14 -25.01 22.23
CA ASP A 4 40.34 -25.15 20.80
C ASP A 4 41.00 -23.86 20.28
N MET A 5 42.15 -24.00 19.63
CA MET A 5 43.05 -22.91 19.22
C MET A 5 43.58 -23.19 17.81
N ASP A 6 42.73 -22.96 16.80
CA ASP A 6 43.00 -23.30 15.38
C ASP A 6 42.85 -22.10 14.40
N ASP A 7 42.57 -20.88 14.89
CA ASP A 7 42.43 -19.66 14.07
C ASP A 7 43.46 -18.56 14.45
N TYR A 8 44.75 -18.92 14.48
CA TYR A 8 45.87 -17.95 14.53
C TYR A 8 46.73 -18.09 13.27
N MET A 9 46.47 -17.23 12.29
CA MET A 9 47.20 -17.17 11.01
C MET A 9 48.39 -16.21 11.13
N ASP A 10 49.58 -16.61 10.68
CA ASP A 10 50.81 -15.82 10.83
C ASP A 10 50.91 -14.71 9.77
N PRO A 11 51.04 -13.42 10.15
CA PRO A 11 51.19 -12.30 9.22
C PRO A 11 52.41 -12.36 8.28
N TYR A 12 53.35 -13.30 8.48
CA TYR A 12 54.45 -13.52 7.54
C TYR A 12 54.10 -14.41 6.33
N GLU A 13 53.12 -15.31 6.42
CA GLU A 13 52.75 -16.18 5.28
C GLU A 13 51.93 -15.42 4.22
N GLU A 14 51.07 -14.47 4.64
CA GLU A 14 50.27 -13.63 3.74
C GLU A 14 51.16 -12.76 2.82
N ALA A 15 52.28 -12.24 3.36
CA ALA A 15 53.24 -11.44 2.61
C ALA A 15 54.08 -12.24 1.59
N GLU A 16 54.38 -13.52 1.84
CA GLU A 16 55.00 -14.38 0.82
C GLU A 16 54.01 -14.77 -0.29
N ALA A 17 52.71 -14.89 0.03
CA ALA A 17 51.68 -15.19 -0.96
C ALA A 17 51.46 -14.04 -1.98
N GLU A 18 51.39 -12.78 -1.52
CA GLU A 18 51.30 -11.62 -2.44
C GLU A 18 52.55 -11.50 -3.32
N ALA A 19 53.74 -11.66 -2.75
CA ALA A 19 55.01 -11.57 -3.48
C ALA A 19 55.16 -12.66 -4.56
N ALA A 20 54.57 -13.84 -4.37
CA ALA A 20 54.54 -14.91 -5.36
C ALA A 20 53.61 -14.62 -6.56
N ALA A 21 52.52 -13.87 -6.35
CA ALA A 21 51.56 -13.55 -7.39
C ALA A 21 52.10 -12.48 -8.37
N GLU A 22 52.81 -11.47 -7.88
CA GLU A 22 53.34 -10.38 -8.72
C GLU A 22 54.42 -10.83 -9.71
N ALA A 23 55.10 -11.96 -9.44
CA ALA A 23 56.17 -12.50 -10.25
C ALA A 23 55.73 -13.14 -11.60
N ALA A 24 54.43 -13.34 -11.83
CA ALA A 24 53.90 -14.14 -12.96
C ALA A 24 53.54 -13.35 -14.24
N GLY A 25 53.85 -12.04 -14.31
CA GLY A 25 53.33 -11.15 -15.35
C GLY A 25 53.76 -11.46 -16.80
N VAL A 26 52.78 -11.78 -17.67
CA VAL A 26 52.98 -11.91 -19.13
C VAL A 26 51.96 -11.08 -19.93
N THR A 27 52.38 -9.84 -20.20
CA THR A 27 52.00 -8.92 -21.30
C THR A 27 51.00 -9.37 -22.38
N GLY A 28 50.00 -8.53 -22.67
CA GLY A 28 49.24 -8.56 -23.94
C GLY A 28 49.86 -7.70 -25.06
N PRO A 29 49.21 -7.65 -26.24
CA PRO A 29 48.99 -6.35 -26.92
C PRO A 29 47.56 -6.23 -27.50
N GLY A 30 47.18 -5.03 -27.96
CA GLY A 30 45.81 -4.71 -28.42
C GLY A 30 45.62 -4.62 -29.95
N ALA A 31 44.52 -3.93 -30.33
CA ALA A 31 44.02 -3.61 -31.69
C ALA A 31 42.98 -4.57 -32.34
N ALA A 32 41.73 -4.44 -31.86
CA ALA A 32 40.47 -4.43 -32.61
C ALA A 32 40.14 -5.54 -33.66
N SER A 33 39.22 -6.44 -33.28
CA SER A 33 38.11 -6.89 -34.13
C SER A 33 36.89 -7.27 -33.27
N ALA A 34 35.73 -7.49 -33.88
CA ALA A 34 34.43 -7.62 -33.20
C ALA A 34 34.02 -9.06 -32.82
N ASP A 35 33.01 -9.12 -31.96
CA ASP A 35 32.01 -10.19 -31.73
C ASP A 35 32.39 -11.50 -30.99
N GLU A 36 31.51 -11.85 -30.04
CA GLU A 36 31.31 -13.13 -29.33
C GLU A 36 32.46 -13.65 -28.40
N GLU A 37 32.23 -14.10 -27.15
CA GLU A 37 30.99 -14.22 -26.36
C GLU A 37 31.28 -14.25 -24.83
N SER A 38 30.25 -13.97 -24.02
CA SER A 38 30.03 -14.37 -22.60
C SER A 38 31.13 -14.15 -21.53
N ASP A 39 30.91 -13.14 -20.69
CA ASP A 39 30.53 -13.30 -19.27
C ASP A 39 29.64 -12.07 -18.91
N GLY A 40 28.77 -12.06 -17.90
CA GLY A 40 28.46 -13.05 -16.86
C GLY A 40 27.58 -12.46 -15.73
N GLU A 41 27.40 -11.14 -15.70
CA GLU A 41 26.72 -10.37 -14.64
C GLU A 41 25.21 -10.20 -14.89
N ASP A 42 24.39 -10.40 -13.86
CA ASP A 42 22.93 -10.24 -13.91
C ASP A 42 22.53 -8.78 -13.65
N ASP A 43 22.53 -7.98 -14.73
CA ASP A 43 22.23 -6.53 -14.76
C ASP A 43 20.74 -6.21 -14.50
N SER A 44 20.08 -6.96 -13.61
CA SER A 44 18.63 -6.88 -13.35
C SER A 44 18.22 -5.67 -12.51
N GLU A 45 19.09 -5.19 -11.63
CA GLU A 45 18.81 -4.01 -10.79
C GLU A 45 18.92 -2.69 -11.58
N ALA A 46 19.68 -2.65 -12.68
CA ALA A 46 19.84 -1.45 -13.50
C ALA A 46 18.73 -1.25 -14.56
N GLU A 47 17.79 -2.19 -14.72
CA GLU A 47 16.73 -2.06 -15.74
C GLU A 47 15.79 -0.86 -15.51
N SER A 48 15.59 -0.42 -14.27
CA SER A 48 14.81 0.79 -13.95
C SER A 48 15.43 2.05 -14.53
N ASP A 49 16.74 2.18 -14.36
CA ASP A 49 17.47 3.42 -14.61
C ASP A 49 17.65 3.62 -16.12
N TYR A 50 17.94 2.53 -16.85
CA TYR A 50 17.90 2.53 -18.31
C TYR A 50 16.50 2.78 -18.88
N GLU A 51 15.42 2.43 -18.17
CA GLU A 51 14.05 2.74 -18.60
C GLU A 51 13.76 4.25 -18.43
N GLU A 52 14.08 4.82 -17.28
CA GLU A 52 13.80 6.23 -16.99
C GLU A 52 14.67 7.19 -17.81
N GLU A 53 15.98 6.90 -17.98
CA GLU A 53 16.86 7.66 -18.87
C GLU A 53 16.30 7.66 -20.31
N SER A 54 15.91 6.49 -20.82
CA SER A 54 15.36 6.33 -22.16
C SER A 54 14.03 7.07 -22.33
N TYR A 55 13.16 7.05 -21.32
CA TYR A 55 11.91 7.79 -21.32
C TYR A 55 12.15 9.30 -21.35
N GLY A 56 13.14 9.80 -20.62
CA GLY A 56 13.62 11.19 -20.71
C GLY A 56 14.15 11.54 -22.11
N LEU A 57 14.96 10.67 -22.72
CA LEU A 57 15.51 10.86 -24.07
C LEU A 57 14.46 10.75 -25.20
N LEU A 58 13.32 10.10 -24.95
CA LEU A 58 12.16 10.10 -25.83
C LEU A 58 11.39 11.42 -25.71
N LYS A 59 11.08 11.85 -24.47
CA LYS A 59 10.43 13.15 -24.18
C LYS A 59 11.23 14.35 -24.68
N SER A 60 12.56 14.28 -24.70
CA SER A 60 13.41 15.35 -25.22
C SER A 60 13.39 15.48 -26.76
N GLY A 61 12.52 14.76 -27.47
CA GLY A 61 12.31 14.88 -28.92
C GLY A 61 13.46 14.42 -29.82
N LYS A 62 14.57 13.92 -29.24
CA LYS A 62 15.78 13.48 -29.97
C LYS A 62 15.51 12.27 -30.89
N HIS A 63 14.49 11.47 -30.56
CA HIS A 63 14.14 10.26 -31.28
C HIS A 63 12.97 10.47 -32.24
N ARG A 64 13.25 10.46 -33.55
CA ARG A 64 12.22 10.53 -34.60
C ARG A 64 11.38 9.25 -34.66
N VAL A 65 10.23 9.19 -34.00
CA VAL A 65 9.34 8.02 -33.98
C VAL A 65 8.48 7.86 -35.26
N ARG A 66 7.98 8.98 -35.81
CA ARG A 66 7.16 8.99 -37.04
C ARG A 66 8.04 9.17 -38.28
N ASN A 67 7.67 8.50 -39.37
CA ASN A 67 8.28 8.62 -40.69
C ASN A 67 7.52 9.67 -41.54
N PRO A 68 8.13 10.25 -42.59
CA PRO A 68 7.46 11.26 -43.44
C PRO A 68 6.26 10.75 -44.23
N ASP A 69 6.14 9.42 -44.40
CA ASP A 69 5.01 8.73 -45.03
C ASP A 69 3.83 8.47 -44.07
N GLY A 70 3.94 8.90 -42.81
CA GLY A 70 2.93 8.71 -41.76
C GLY A 70 3.05 7.39 -40.99
N THR A 71 3.91 6.46 -41.42
CA THR A 71 4.21 5.22 -40.67
C THR A 71 5.05 5.48 -39.43
N PHE A 72 5.16 4.50 -38.54
CA PHE A 72 5.95 4.60 -37.31
C PHE A 72 7.07 3.57 -37.26
N ARG A 73 8.17 3.87 -36.55
CA ARG A 73 9.27 2.93 -36.33
C ARG A 73 9.77 2.93 -34.89
N CYS A 74 10.31 1.78 -34.46
CA CYS A 74 10.98 1.67 -33.18
C CYS A 74 12.36 2.33 -33.24
N PRO A 75 12.68 3.35 -32.40
CA PRO A 75 14.01 3.97 -32.38
C PRO A 75 15.12 3.00 -32.00
N PHE A 76 14.80 1.98 -31.19
CA PHE A 76 15.74 1.05 -30.56
C PHE A 76 15.96 -0.25 -31.35
N CYS A 77 15.34 -0.38 -32.53
CA CYS A 77 15.56 -1.51 -33.45
C CYS A 77 16.02 -1.06 -34.86
N PRO A 78 17.05 -0.20 -35.01
CA PRO A 78 17.56 0.19 -36.32
C PRO A 78 18.07 -1.03 -37.11
N GLY A 79 17.78 -1.08 -38.42
CA GLY A 79 18.25 -2.13 -39.33
C GLY A 79 17.46 -3.45 -39.32
N LYS A 80 16.61 -3.73 -38.32
CA LYS A 80 15.73 -4.91 -38.34
C LYS A 80 14.62 -4.70 -39.40
N LYS A 81 14.34 -5.72 -40.22
CA LYS A 81 13.71 -5.62 -41.58
C LYS A 81 12.31 -5.00 -41.72
N LYS A 82 11.65 -4.54 -40.65
CA LYS A 82 10.38 -3.79 -40.71
C LYS A 82 10.53 -2.49 -39.92
N GLN A 83 10.21 -1.36 -40.55
CA GLN A 83 10.38 0.01 -40.03
C GLN A 83 9.16 0.90 -40.35
N ASP A 84 8.07 0.25 -40.73
CA ASP A 84 6.86 0.73 -41.40
C ASP A 84 5.62 0.21 -40.63
N TYR A 85 5.64 0.37 -39.31
CA TYR A 85 4.60 -0.15 -38.43
C TYR A 85 3.37 0.77 -38.42
N LYS A 86 2.19 0.16 -38.26
CA LYS A 86 1.01 0.84 -37.72
C LYS A 86 1.18 1.02 -36.21
N LEU A 87 0.52 2.01 -35.62
CA LEU A 87 0.73 2.35 -34.21
C LEU A 87 0.45 1.18 -33.24
N LYS A 88 -0.62 0.40 -33.50
CA LYS A 88 -0.94 -0.83 -32.73
C LYS A 88 0.16 -1.91 -32.87
N ASP A 89 0.61 -2.17 -34.10
CA ASP A 89 1.67 -3.14 -34.39
C ASP A 89 3.01 -2.74 -33.71
N LEU A 90 3.30 -1.44 -33.66
CA LEU A 90 4.50 -0.91 -33.03
C LEU A 90 4.47 -1.01 -31.51
N LEU A 91 3.32 -0.73 -30.89
CA LEU A 91 3.15 -0.86 -29.45
C LEU A 91 3.27 -2.34 -29.03
N GLN A 92 2.63 -3.26 -29.77
CA GLN A 92 2.75 -4.69 -29.54
C GLN A 92 4.19 -5.22 -29.76
N HIS A 93 4.93 -4.65 -30.71
CA HIS A 93 6.35 -4.93 -30.91
C HIS A 93 7.20 -4.47 -29.72
N ALA A 94 6.92 -3.29 -29.15
CA ALA A 94 7.63 -2.76 -28.00
C ALA A 94 7.34 -3.57 -26.73
N ASP A 95 6.06 -3.80 -26.41
CA ASP A 95 5.64 -4.65 -25.28
C ASP A 95 6.26 -6.05 -25.37
N GLY A 96 6.18 -6.68 -26.55
CA GLY A 96 6.69 -8.03 -26.79
C GLY A 96 8.22 -8.17 -26.70
N ILE A 97 8.97 -7.06 -26.72
CA ILE A 97 10.42 -7.04 -26.45
C ILE A 97 10.69 -6.73 -24.98
N GLY A 98 9.98 -5.76 -24.39
CA GLY A 98 10.11 -5.41 -22.97
C GLY A 98 9.75 -6.52 -21.98
N VAL A 99 8.92 -7.49 -22.40
CA VAL A 99 8.50 -8.68 -21.62
C VAL A 99 9.29 -9.95 -22.03
N SER A 100 10.28 -9.86 -22.94
CA SER A 100 11.00 -11.03 -23.45
C SER A 100 12.09 -11.54 -22.49
N SER A 101 11.94 -12.76 -21.98
CA SER A 101 12.95 -13.44 -21.14
C SER A 101 14.06 -14.18 -21.91
N LYS A 102 14.14 -14.05 -23.24
CA LYS A 102 15.09 -14.84 -24.05
C LYS A 102 16.53 -14.36 -23.91
N HIS A 103 17.43 -15.24 -23.48
CA HIS A 103 18.87 -15.00 -23.23
C HIS A 103 19.65 -14.20 -24.30
N ARG A 104 19.24 -14.20 -25.57
CA ARG A 104 19.88 -13.39 -26.65
C ARG A 104 19.46 -11.91 -26.68
N ARG A 105 18.91 -11.36 -25.59
CA ARG A 105 18.62 -9.93 -25.42
C ARG A 105 19.00 -9.46 -24.02
N HIS A 106 20.03 -8.63 -23.97
CA HIS A 106 20.56 -7.98 -22.76
C HIS A 106 19.53 -7.01 -22.14
N GLY A 107 19.53 -6.86 -20.81
CA GLY A 107 18.47 -6.17 -20.05
C GLY A 107 18.19 -4.75 -20.52
N ARG A 108 19.25 -4.00 -20.87
CA ARG A 108 19.17 -2.67 -21.49
C ARG A 108 18.28 -2.62 -22.75
N GLU A 109 18.25 -3.65 -23.62
CA GLU A 109 17.32 -3.66 -24.77
C GLU A 109 15.86 -3.79 -24.30
N ARG A 110 15.59 -4.53 -23.21
CA ARG A 110 14.24 -4.67 -22.64
C ARG A 110 13.75 -3.35 -22.04
N ALA A 111 14.56 -2.73 -21.19
CA ALA A 111 14.29 -1.42 -20.59
C ALA A 111 13.99 -0.34 -21.65
N PHE A 112 14.80 -0.25 -22.71
CA PHE A 112 14.59 0.70 -23.81
C PHE A 112 13.22 0.51 -24.51
N HIS A 113 12.76 -0.73 -24.67
CA HIS A 113 11.46 -1.02 -25.30
C HIS A 113 10.28 -0.82 -24.34
N ARG A 114 10.45 -1.03 -23.03
CA ARG A 114 9.45 -0.65 -22.02
C ARG A 114 9.27 0.87 -21.97
N ALA A 115 10.37 1.63 -21.88
CA ALA A 115 10.38 3.09 -21.92
C ALA A 115 9.66 3.63 -23.16
N PHE A 116 9.89 3.01 -24.32
CA PHE A 116 9.24 3.35 -25.57
C PHE A 116 7.73 3.06 -25.55
N ALA A 117 7.32 1.89 -25.06
CA ALA A 117 5.91 1.54 -24.93
C ALA A 117 5.17 2.44 -23.91
N ARG A 118 5.88 2.89 -22.86
CA ARG A 118 5.41 3.86 -21.86
C ARG A 118 5.22 5.25 -22.47
N PHE A 119 6.20 5.72 -23.25
CA PHE A 119 6.15 6.99 -23.99
C PHE A 119 4.98 7.05 -24.99
N VAL A 120 4.80 6.00 -25.80
CA VAL A 120 3.70 5.92 -26.80
C VAL A 120 2.31 5.88 -26.14
N ARG A 121 2.20 5.44 -24.89
CA ARG A 121 0.95 5.50 -24.09
C ARG A 121 0.73 6.87 -23.43
N ALA A 122 1.79 7.53 -22.97
CA ALA A 122 1.71 8.76 -22.18
C ALA A 122 1.61 10.04 -23.04
N GLU A 123 2.17 10.05 -24.25
CA GLU A 123 2.18 11.24 -25.11
C GLU A 123 0.79 11.50 -25.74
N PRO A 124 0.17 12.69 -25.54
CA PRO A 124 -1.20 12.97 -25.98
C PRO A 124 -1.45 12.74 -27.48
N SER A 125 -0.45 13.01 -28.32
CA SER A 125 -0.55 12.83 -29.78
C SER A 125 -0.69 11.36 -30.19
N PHE A 126 -0.02 10.45 -29.49
CA PHE A 126 -0.14 9.00 -29.72
C PHE A 126 -1.33 8.42 -28.98
N ALA A 127 -1.62 8.88 -27.76
CA ALA A 127 -2.78 8.46 -26.98
C ALA A 127 -4.12 8.72 -27.70
N GLN A 128 -4.23 9.85 -28.42
CA GLN A 128 -5.42 10.17 -29.22
C GLN A 128 -5.53 9.34 -30.51
N GLU A 129 -4.41 8.94 -31.12
CA GLU A 129 -4.40 7.96 -32.23
C GLU A 129 -4.63 6.51 -31.75
N LEU A 130 -4.39 6.21 -30.46
CA LEU A 130 -4.71 4.92 -29.84
C LEU A 130 -6.17 4.83 -29.38
N SER A 131 -6.76 5.90 -28.84
CA SER A 131 -8.13 5.90 -28.30
C SER A 131 -9.21 5.64 -29.36
N THR A 132 -8.89 5.88 -30.63
CA THR A 132 -9.74 5.56 -31.78
C THR A 132 -9.61 4.09 -32.27
N ILE A 133 -8.71 3.29 -31.67
CA ILE A 133 -8.45 1.90 -32.06
C ILE A 133 -9.02 0.94 -31.00
N VAL A 134 -10.15 0.31 -31.31
CA VAL A 134 -10.83 -0.63 -30.39
C VAL A 134 -9.95 -1.86 -30.07
N GLY A 135 -9.97 -2.26 -28.79
CA GLY A 135 -9.36 -3.50 -28.32
C GLY A 135 -7.87 -3.41 -27.99
N ILE A 136 -7.51 -2.52 -27.06
CA ILE A 136 -6.20 -2.46 -26.38
C ILE A 136 -6.46 -2.13 -24.89
N PRO A 137 -5.92 -2.87 -23.90
CA PRO A 137 -5.99 -2.49 -22.49
C PRO A 137 -5.06 -1.31 -22.16
N GLY A 138 -5.46 -0.45 -21.21
CA GLY A 138 -4.57 0.55 -20.59
C GLY A 138 -4.80 2.03 -20.92
N ALA A 139 -5.85 2.38 -21.67
CA ALA A 139 -6.22 3.79 -21.88
C ALA A 139 -6.91 4.38 -20.63
N THR A 140 -6.14 5.01 -19.74
CA THR A 140 -6.64 5.69 -18.52
C THR A 140 -7.23 7.05 -18.85
N VAL A 141 -8.52 7.27 -18.53
CA VAL A 141 -9.17 8.58 -18.65
C VAL A 141 -8.84 9.44 -17.42
N THR A 142 -7.83 10.30 -17.54
CA THR A 142 -7.55 11.35 -16.55
C THR A 142 -8.37 12.59 -16.85
N ALA A 143 -9.50 12.76 -16.16
CA ALA A 143 -10.29 13.98 -16.22
C ALA A 143 -9.65 15.08 -15.35
N THR A 144 -8.84 15.95 -15.95
CA THR A 144 -8.34 17.16 -15.29
C THR A 144 -9.44 18.21 -15.20
N ALA A 145 -9.90 18.51 -13.99
CA ALA A 145 -10.75 19.67 -13.76
C ALA A 145 -9.89 20.95 -13.71
N ASN A 146 -10.34 22.02 -14.39
CA ASN A 146 -10.42 23.32 -13.74
C ASN A 146 -11.26 24.36 -14.52
N ALA A 147 -12.05 25.10 -13.74
CA ALA A 147 -12.45 26.50 -13.88
C ALA A 147 -12.95 27.09 -15.22
N ASP A 148 -14.20 27.58 -15.11
CA ASP A 148 -14.68 28.90 -15.56
C ASP A 148 -15.13 29.13 -17.02
N ALA A 149 -16.41 29.51 -17.15
CA ALA A 149 -17.02 30.31 -18.22
C ALA A 149 -18.55 30.36 -18.01
N THR A 150 -19.09 31.53 -17.62
CA THR A 150 -20.53 31.81 -17.74
C THR A 150 -20.83 32.45 -19.10
N ASP A 151 -21.67 31.81 -19.95
CA ASP A 151 -22.50 32.57 -20.91
C ASP A 151 -23.74 31.81 -21.42
N LYS A 152 -24.69 32.54 -22.01
CA LYS A 152 -25.99 32.09 -22.57
C LYS A 152 -25.88 31.83 -24.09
N GLY A 153 -25.36 30.67 -24.46
CA GLY A 153 -25.04 30.29 -25.86
C GLY A 153 -26.15 29.62 -26.69
N LYS A 154 -27.20 30.37 -27.06
CA LYS A 154 -28.34 29.94 -27.91
C LYS A 154 -27.92 29.29 -29.26
N ALA A 155 -28.19 28.00 -29.44
CA ALA A 155 -28.29 27.31 -30.76
C ALA A 155 -29.73 26.78 -30.93
N VAL A 156 -30.62 27.40 -31.72
CA VAL A 156 -30.65 27.44 -33.20
C VAL A 156 -30.78 26.03 -33.80
N ALA A 157 -32.03 25.56 -33.88
CA ALA A 157 -32.42 24.38 -34.65
C ALA A 157 -32.97 24.80 -36.03
N ASN A 158 -32.69 23.98 -37.05
CA ASN A 158 -33.29 23.94 -38.40
C ASN A 158 -32.85 22.60 -39.01
N GLY A 159 -33.68 21.74 -39.60
CA GLY A 159 -35.15 21.62 -39.65
C GLY A 159 -35.51 20.12 -39.79
N HIS A 160 -36.71 19.67 -40.14
CA HIS A 160 -37.93 20.39 -40.47
C HIS A 160 -39.18 19.63 -39.99
N THR A 161 -40.03 20.35 -39.26
CA THR A 161 -41.50 20.37 -39.40
C THR A 161 -42.20 19.24 -40.17
N SER A 162 -42.99 18.46 -39.44
CA SER A 162 -44.38 18.22 -39.79
C SER A 162 -45.20 18.26 -38.51
N GLY A 163 -46.21 19.12 -38.45
CA GLY A 163 -46.94 19.39 -37.22
C GLY A 163 -48.37 19.85 -37.47
N SER A 164 -49.27 19.32 -36.65
CA SER A 164 -50.59 19.87 -36.34
C SER A 164 -50.89 19.34 -34.93
N SER A 165 -50.84 20.18 -33.91
CA SER A 165 -51.95 21.00 -33.44
C SER A 165 -53.07 20.16 -32.82
N ALA A 166 -53.31 20.36 -31.53
CA ALA A 166 -54.30 19.63 -30.76
C ALA A 166 -55.74 20.05 -31.10
N VAL A 167 -56.70 19.14 -30.87
CA VAL A 167 -58.00 19.40 -30.23
C VAL A 167 -58.76 18.06 -30.04
N ALA A 168 -59.67 18.06 -29.07
CA ALA A 168 -60.73 17.07 -28.82
C ALA A 168 -60.33 15.70 -28.23
N VAL A 169 -60.96 15.44 -27.08
CA VAL A 169 -61.23 14.10 -26.54
C VAL A 169 -61.95 13.26 -27.60
N THR A 170 -61.47 12.04 -27.80
CA THR A 170 -62.32 10.89 -28.16
C THR A 170 -62.04 9.80 -27.14
N GLU A 171 -63.10 9.21 -26.60
CA GLU A 171 -62.99 8.18 -25.57
C GLU A 171 -62.36 6.92 -26.18
N GLY A 172 -61.20 6.51 -25.66
CA GLY A 172 -60.76 5.13 -25.85
C GLY A 172 -61.72 4.17 -25.13
N PRO A 173 -61.76 2.88 -25.51
CA PRO A 173 -62.50 1.89 -24.74
C PRO A 173 -62.06 1.93 -23.26
N PRO A 174 -62.96 1.64 -22.29
CA PRO A 174 -62.63 1.70 -20.88
C PRO A 174 -61.31 1.00 -20.59
N GLN A 175 -60.37 1.70 -19.95
CA GLN A 175 -59.22 1.04 -19.36
C GLN A 175 -59.75 0.16 -18.22
N ASP A 176 -59.65 -1.14 -18.42
CA ASP A 176 -59.97 -2.14 -17.40
C ASP A 176 -59.14 -1.82 -16.15
N GLY A 177 -59.79 -1.81 -14.99
CA GLY A 177 -59.24 -1.19 -13.78
C GLY A 177 -57.93 -1.85 -13.34
N GLU A 178 -56.97 -1.05 -12.86
CA GLU A 178 -55.70 -1.59 -12.35
C GLU A 178 -55.97 -2.64 -11.27
N GLU A 179 -55.45 -3.85 -11.51
CA GLU A 179 -55.79 -5.05 -10.74
C GLU A 179 -55.30 -4.93 -9.29
N LYS A 180 -56.25 -4.82 -8.35
CA LYS A 180 -55.96 -4.66 -6.92
C LYS A 180 -56.15 -5.95 -6.15
N PHE A 181 -55.22 -6.19 -5.24
CA PHE A 181 -55.11 -7.41 -4.43
C PHE A 181 -55.34 -7.09 -2.96
N ALA A 182 -55.82 -8.09 -2.21
CA ALA A 182 -55.77 -8.05 -0.75
C ALA A 182 -54.31 -8.18 -0.28
N TRP A 183 -53.85 -7.25 0.55
CA TRP A 183 -52.50 -7.23 1.14
C TRP A 183 -52.57 -7.10 2.67
N PRO A 184 -51.86 -7.92 3.47
CA PRO A 184 -50.99 -9.05 3.09
C PRO A 184 -51.69 -10.11 2.23
N TRP A 185 -50.93 -10.77 1.35
CA TRP A 185 -51.50 -11.58 0.28
C TRP A 185 -52.32 -12.74 0.83
N CYS A 186 -53.52 -12.91 0.28
CA CYS A 186 -54.46 -13.95 0.70
C CYS A 186 -54.94 -14.77 -0.50
N GLY A 187 -54.88 -16.10 -0.37
CA GLY A 187 -55.66 -17.03 -1.17
C GLY A 187 -57.01 -17.30 -0.52
N ILE A 188 -57.99 -17.70 -1.33
CA ILE A 188 -59.31 -18.16 -0.89
C ILE A 188 -59.46 -19.60 -1.34
N LEU A 189 -59.92 -20.46 -0.43
CA LEU A 189 -60.37 -21.82 -0.73
C LEU A 189 -61.88 -21.89 -0.51
N ALA A 190 -62.57 -22.64 -1.37
CA ALA A 190 -64.01 -22.88 -1.30
C ALA A 190 -64.34 -24.36 -1.57
N ALA A 191 -65.32 -24.91 -0.85
CA ALA A 191 -65.77 -26.28 -1.01
C ALA A 191 -67.29 -26.39 -0.81
N GLY A 192 -67.91 -27.36 -1.51
CA GLY A 192 -69.34 -27.63 -1.37
C GLY A 192 -69.70 -28.26 -0.01
N ALA A 193 -71.00 -28.31 0.30
CA ALA A 193 -71.51 -28.96 1.50
C ALA A 193 -71.03 -30.42 1.61
N GLY A 194 -70.61 -30.82 2.82
CA GLY A 194 -70.05 -32.15 3.11
C GLY A 194 -68.52 -32.20 3.22
N PHE A 195 -67.80 -31.13 2.87
CA PHE A 195 -66.35 -31.05 3.06
C PHE A 195 -65.98 -30.72 4.52
N ASN A 196 -65.03 -31.44 5.12
CA ASN A 196 -64.49 -31.06 6.44
C ASN A 196 -63.50 -29.89 6.28
N ALA A 197 -63.79 -28.75 6.89
CA ALA A 197 -62.95 -27.56 6.80
C ALA A 197 -61.53 -27.72 7.40
N GLU A 198 -61.30 -28.71 8.26
CA GLU A 198 -59.94 -29.03 8.75
C GLU A 198 -59.04 -29.56 7.62
N ASN A 199 -59.62 -30.25 6.63
CA ASN A 199 -58.90 -30.85 5.50
C ASN A 199 -58.47 -29.81 4.43
N PHE A 200 -58.69 -28.51 4.64
CA PHE A 200 -58.18 -27.47 3.74
C PHE A 200 -56.65 -27.40 3.77
N ALA A 201 -55.99 -27.73 4.89
CA ALA A 201 -54.54 -27.65 5.03
C ALA A 201 -53.79 -28.55 4.02
N ASP A 202 -54.22 -29.80 3.88
CA ASP A 202 -53.61 -30.79 2.98
C ASP A 202 -53.59 -30.35 1.51
N ARG A 203 -54.57 -29.51 1.11
CA ARG A 203 -54.70 -29.02 -0.27
C ARG A 203 -53.77 -27.85 -0.60
N VAL A 204 -53.13 -27.22 0.40
CA VAL A 204 -52.23 -26.07 0.19
C VAL A 204 -50.87 -26.16 0.87
N ALA A 205 -50.56 -27.27 1.54
CA ALA A 205 -49.26 -27.52 2.18
C ALA A 205 -48.04 -27.32 1.25
N MET A 206 -48.22 -27.45 -0.07
CA MET A 206 -47.16 -27.24 -1.07
C MET A 206 -46.86 -25.77 -1.42
N PHE A 207 -47.62 -24.80 -0.86
CA PHE A 207 -47.51 -23.37 -1.17
C PHE A 207 -46.97 -22.52 0.00
N SER A 208 -46.34 -23.14 1.00
CA SER A 208 -45.73 -22.42 2.14
C SER A 208 -46.63 -21.34 2.82
N PRO A 209 -47.90 -21.63 3.13
CA PRO A 209 -48.79 -20.65 3.77
C PRO A 209 -48.31 -20.29 5.19
N GLU A 210 -48.44 -19.03 5.59
CA GLU A 210 -48.14 -18.57 6.96
C GLU A 210 -49.23 -19.01 7.95
N ASP A 211 -50.49 -19.04 7.50
CA ASP A 211 -51.68 -19.27 8.32
C ASP A 211 -52.85 -19.71 7.41
N ILE A 212 -53.76 -20.54 7.93
CA ILE A 212 -54.94 -21.03 7.22
C ILE A 212 -56.13 -20.89 8.15
N VAL A 213 -57.10 -20.06 7.78
CA VAL A 213 -58.22 -19.66 8.64
C VAL A 213 -59.54 -20.14 8.05
N PRO A 214 -60.11 -21.26 8.54
CA PRO A 214 -61.47 -21.69 8.21
C PRO A 214 -62.52 -20.64 8.58
N LEU A 215 -63.49 -20.42 7.70
CA LEU A 215 -64.62 -19.51 7.90
C LEU A 215 -65.88 -20.34 8.15
N VAL A 216 -66.14 -20.64 9.43
CA VAL A 216 -67.23 -21.49 9.88
C VAL A 216 -68.54 -20.70 10.02
N PHE A 217 -69.68 -21.35 9.75
CA PHE A 217 -71.02 -20.89 10.08
C PHE A 217 -71.50 -21.53 11.38
N ASP A 218 -72.12 -20.75 12.26
CA ASP A 218 -73.08 -21.30 13.23
C ASP A 218 -74.42 -21.61 12.51
N ASP A 219 -75.02 -22.74 12.88
CA ASP A 219 -76.29 -23.32 12.44
C ASP A 219 -76.43 -23.85 10.99
N THR A 220 -77.05 -25.04 10.92
CA THR A 220 -77.53 -25.83 9.75
C THR A 220 -76.51 -26.61 8.91
N GLU A 221 -76.73 -27.92 8.81
CA GLU A 221 -75.80 -28.97 8.34
C GLU A 221 -75.60 -29.06 6.80
N LYS A 222 -75.95 -28.02 6.02
CA LYS A 222 -75.86 -28.02 4.54
C LYS A 222 -75.37 -26.69 3.95
N SER A 223 -74.27 -26.16 4.49
CA SER A 223 -73.63 -24.91 4.03
C SER A 223 -72.33 -25.14 3.26
N GLU A 224 -71.97 -24.20 2.39
CA GLU A 224 -70.66 -24.13 1.73
C GLU A 224 -69.54 -23.80 2.74
N CYS A 225 -68.35 -24.37 2.56
CA CYS A 225 -67.20 -24.15 3.43
C CYS A 225 -66.15 -23.28 2.73
N PHE A 226 -65.58 -22.31 3.46
CA PHE A 226 -64.51 -21.44 2.95
C PHE A 226 -63.32 -21.42 3.91
N ALA A 227 -62.13 -21.16 3.39
CA ALA A 227 -60.95 -20.84 4.20
C ALA A 227 -60.13 -19.72 3.53
N ILE A 228 -59.44 -18.92 4.35
CA ILE A 228 -58.48 -17.92 3.89
C ILE A 228 -57.07 -18.46 4.14
N VAL A 229 -56.28 -18.53 3.08
CA VAL A 229 -54.87 -18.92 3.12
C VAL A 229 -54.04 -17.63 3.13
N ARG A 230 -53.25 -17.39 4.17
CA ARG A 230 -52.43 -16.18 4.29
C ARG A 230 -50.99 -16.47 3.86
N PHE A 231 -50.40 -15.55 3.12
CA PHE A 231 -49.03 -15.63 2.65
C PHE A 231 -48.21 -14.41 3.08
N SER A 232 -46.89 -14.58 3.13
CA SER A 232 -45.97 -13.57 3.63
C SER A 232 -46.02 -12.26 2.83
N PRO A 233 -46.07 -11.07 3.45
CA PRO A 233 -46.32 -9.79 2.78
C PRO A 233 -45.23 -9.33 1.79
N GLY A 234 -44.12 -10.06 1.68
CA GLY A 234 -43.08 -9.87 0.65
C GLY A 234 -43.46 -10.44 -0.73
N TRP A 235 -42.50 -10.45 -1.66
CA TRP A 235 -42.73 -10.95 -3.03
C TRP A 235 -42.71 -12.47 -3.17
N GLY A 236 -42.14 -13.19 -2.19
CA GLY A 236 -42.25 -14.66 -2.09
C GLY A 236 -43.73 -15.07 -1.97
N GLY A 237 -44.40 -14.63 -0.90
CA GLY A 237 -45.82 -14.94 -0.67
C GLY A 237 -46.76 -14.47 -1.78
N PHE A 238 -46.41 -13.45 -2.58
CA PHE A 238 -47.15 -13.12 -3.80
C PHE A 238 -47.00 -14.19 -4.90
N SER A 239 -45.78 -14.69 -5.09
CA SER A 239 -45.50 -15.79 -6.01
C SER A 239 -46.20 -17.07 -5.57
N ASP A 240 -46.26 -17.35 -4.26
CA ASP A 240 -46.90 -18.54 -3.70
C ASP A 240 -48.43 -18.48 -3.80
N ALA A 241 -49.02 -17.31 -3.53
CA ALA A 241 -50.45 -17.05 -3.74
C ALA A 241 -50.85 -17.23 -5.22
N LEU A 242 -50.05 -16.71 -6.15
CA LEU A 242 -50.26 -16.93 -7.58
C LEU A 242 -50.01 -18.38 -8.00
N ALA A 243 -49.08 -19.10 -7.38
CA ALA A 243 -48.86 -20.52 -7.66
C ALA A 243 -50.08 -21.38 -7.29
N LEU A 244 -50.74 -21.07 -6.16
CA LEU A 244 -52.02 -21.66 -5.77
C LEU A 244 -53.09 -21.38 -6.83
N GLU A 245 -53.36 -20.11 -7.17
CA GLU A 245 -54.39 -19.75 -8.16
C GLU A 245 -54.14 -20.41 -9.53
N ASN A 246 -52.88 -20.50 -9.96
CA ASN A 246 -52.51 -21.19 -11.20
C ASN A 246 -52.77 -22.70 -11.13
N GLN A 247 -52.44 -23.40 -10.03
CA GLN A 247 -52.70 -24.84 -9.92
C GLN A 247 -54.20 -25.14 -9.95
N PHE A 248 -55.00 -24.42 -9.17
CA PHE A 248 -56.45 -24.58 -9.15
C PHE A 248 -57.08 -24.23 -10.51
N SER A 249 -56.61 -23.16 -11.18
CA SER A 249 -57.08 -22.79 -12.52
C SER A 249 -56.74 -23.82 -13.60
N VAL A 250 -55.52 -24.38 -13.61
CA VAL A 250 -55.12 -25.45 -14.56
C VAL A 250 -55.99 -26.69 -14.40
N ASN A 251 -56.38 -27.02 -13.16
CA ASN A 251 -57.24 -28.15 -12.85
C ASN A 251 -58.75 -27.88 -13.07
N LYS A 252 -59.14 -26.69 -13.56
CA LYS A 252 -60.54 -26.24 -13.69
C LYS A 252 -61.30 -26.24 -12.34
N LEU A 253 -60.59 -25.81 -11.30
CA LEU A 253 -61.08 -25.62 -9.94
C LEU A 253 -60.83 -24.17 -9.50
N GLY A 254 -60.83 -23.22 -10.44
CA GLY A 254 -60.68 -21.80 -10.16
C GLY A 254 -62.00 -21.13 -9.77
N LYS A 255 -61.93 -19.82 -9.53
CA LYS A 255 -63.10 -18.99 -9.20
C LYS A 255 -64.22 -19.07 -10.23
N LYS A 256 -63.88 -19.15 -11.52
CA LYS A 256 -64.86 -19.18 -12.62
C LYS A 256 -65.70 -20.46 -12.59
N GLU A 257 -65.07 -21.58 -12.27
CA GLU A 257 -65.74 -22.87 -12.17
C GLU A 257 -66.56 -22.99 -10.88
N TRP A 258 -66.13 -22.33 -9.79
CA TRP A 258 -66.93 -22.15 -8.57
C TRP A 258 -68.21 -21.33 -8.85
N GLU A 259 -68.09 -20.16 -9.46
CA GLU A 259 -69.24 -19.28 -9.77
C GLU A 259 -70.19 -19.89 -10.82
N ALA A 260 -69.66 -20.69 -11.75
CA ALA A 260 -70.46 -21.43 -12.72
C ALA A 260 -71.36 -22.50 -12.05
N ARG A 261 -70.88 -23.17 -10.99
CA ARG A 261 -71.68 -24.17 -10.23
C ARG A 261 -72.94 -23.55 -9.65
N SER A 262 -72.84 -22.40 -8.97
CA SER A 262 -73.98 -21.75 -8.30
C SER A 262 -75.06 -21.25 -9.28
N SER A 263 -74.75 -21.15 -10.57
CA SER A 263 -75.68 -20.67 -11.61
C SER A 263 -76.79 -21.67 -11.98
N CYS A 264 -76.74 -22.92 -11.49
CA CYS A 264 -77.74 -23.96 -11.81
C CYS A 264 -78.87 -24.15 -10.77
N GLY A 265 -79.06 -23.21 -9.84
CA GLY A 265 -80.37 -22.99 -9.19
C GLY A 265 -80.81 -24.01 -8.14
N GLY A 266 -79.88 -24.68 -7.46
CA GLY A 266 -80.18 -25.53 -6.32
C GLY A 266 -78.95 -25.85 -5.48
N ALA A 267 -79.16 -26.30 -4.24
CA ALA A 267 -78.10 -26.87 -3.40
C ALA A 267 -77.74 -28.27 -3.92
N VAL A 268 -76.96 -28.32 -5.00
CA VAL A 268 -76.32 -29.55 -5.48
C VAL A 268 -75.36 -30.00 -4.39
N ASP A 269 -75.46 -31.26 -3.95
CA ASP A 269 -74.52 -31.86 -3.00
C ASP A 269 -73.07 -31.76 -3.54
N GLY A 270 -72.05 -31.94 -2.69
CA GLY A 270 -70.65 -31.77 -3.09
C GLY A 270 -70.32 -32.51 -4.39
N GLU A 271 -69.86 -31.81 -5.44
CA GLU A 271 -69.37 -32.50 -6.64
C GLU A 271 -68.18 -33.37 -6.25
N GLU A 272 -68.38 -34.68 -6.23
CA GLU A 272 -67.34 -35.65 -5.97
C GLU A 272 -66.36 -35.71 -7.14
N ASN A 273 -65.09 -35.96 -6.82
CA ASN A 273 -64.08 -36.40 -7.79
C ASN A 273 -64.26 -37.91 -8.10
N GLU A 274 -63.43 -38.45 -9.00
CA GLU A 274 -63.51 -39.86 -9.42
C GLU A 274 -63.30 -40.88 -8.27
N ASN A 275 -62.86 -40.41 -7.09
CA ASN A 275 -62.63 -41.20 -5.89
C ASN A 275 -63.71 -41.00 -4.80
N GLY A 276 -64.71 -40.13 -4.99
CA GLY A 276 -65.74 -39.83 -4.00
C GLY A 276 -65.42 -38.68 -3.03
N GLU A 277 -64.38 -37.88 -3.27
CA GLU A 277 -64.07 -36.70 -2.43
C GLU A 277 -64.72 -35.42 -2.98
N VAL A 278 -65.29 -34.58 -2.11
CA VAL A 278 -65.82 -33.25 -2.51
C VAL A 278 -64.72 -32.35 -3.08
N LYS A 279 -64.94 -31.79 -4.28
CA LYS A 279 -64.02 -30.85 -4.93
C LYS A 279 -63.82 -29.56 -4.12
N VAL A 280 -62.55 -29.14 -4.05
CA VAL A 280 -62.09 -27.87 -3.50
C VAL A 280 -61.67 -26.95 -4.64
N TYR A 281 -61.95 -25.66 -4.51
CA TYR A 281 -61.68 -24.60 -5.50
C TYR A 281 -60.79 -23.53 -4.87
N GLY A 282 -59.97 -22.83 -5.65
CA GLY A 282 -58.98 -21.88 -5.12
C GLY A 282 -58.60 -20.73 -6.07
N TRP A 283 -58.37 -19.53 -5.50
CA TRP A 283 -57.98 -18.31 -6.22
C TRP A 283 -57.32 -17.26 -5.31
N VAL A 284 -56.70 -16.20 -5.86
CA VAL A 284 -56.15 -15.09 -5.06
C VAL A 284 -57.25 -14.05 -4.76
N ALA A 285 -57.28 -13.56 -3.51
CA ALA A 285 -58.21 -12.53 -3.07
C ALA A 285 -57.96 -11.18 -3.76
N ARG A 286 -58.94 -10.73 -4.55
CA ARG A 286 -58.91 -9.47 -5.31
C ARG A 286 -59.99 -8.51 -4.80
N GLU A 287 -60.05 -7.30 -5.35
CA GLU A 287 -61.03 -6.26 -4.98
C GLU A 287 -62.50 -6.76 -4.98
N VAL A 288 -62.86 -7.67 -5.89
CA VAL A 288 -64.19 -8.30 -5.95
C VAL A 288 -64.49 -9.23 -4.76
N ASP A 289 -63.49 -9.91 -4.20
CA ASP A 289 -63.64 -10.77 -3.02
C ASP A 289 -63.71 -9.92 -1.75
N TYR A 290 -62.87 -8.89 -1.68
CA TYR A 290 -62.84 -7.93 -0.59
C TYR A 290 -64.12 -7.10 -0.49
N THR A 291 -64.79 -6.79 -1.60
CA THR A 291 -66.07 -6.08 -1.61
C THR A 291 -67.29 -6.99 -1.38
N ALA A 292 -67.14 -8.31 -1.44
CA ALA A 292 -68.25 -9.26 -1.30
C ALA A 292 -68.97 -9.20 0.06
N GLY A 293 -70.29 -9.43 0.07
CA GLY A 293 -71.11 -9.42 1.29
C GLY A 293 -70.90 -10.62 2.23
N GLY A 294 -70.28 -11.70 1.74
CA GLY A 294 -70.13 -12.98 2.47
C GLY A 294 -69.10 -12.97 3.61
N LEU A 295 -68.81 -14.16 4.16
CA LEU A 295 -67.79 -14.34 5.20
C LEU A 295 -66.40 -13.92 4.71
N VAL A 296 -66.00 -14.34 3.50
CA VAL A 296 -64.72 -14.00 2.86
C VAL A 296 -64.47 -12.49 2.84
N GLY A 297 -65.39 -11.71 2.25
CA GLY A 297 -65.25 -10.26 2.20
C GLY A 297 -65.29 -9.59 3.57
N ARG A 298 -66.06 -10.12 4.54
CA ARG A 298 -66.04 -9.64 5.93
C ARG A 298 -64.69 -9.89 6.62
N TYR A 299 -64.03 -11.00 6.35
CA TYR A 299 -62.70 -11.30 6.87
C TYR A 299 -61.65 -10.37 6.23
N LEU A 300 -61.62 -10.30 4.89
CA LEU A 300 -60.65 -9.50 4.14
C LEU A 300 -60.70 -8.02 4.55
N ARG A 301 -61.88 -7.42 4.68
CA ARG A 301 -62.07 -6.02 5.17
C ARG A 301 -61.62 -5.76 6.61
N LYS A 302 -61.29 -6.80 7.38
CA LYS A 302 -60.82 -6.70 8.78
C LYS A 302 -59.32 -7.00 8.92
N HIS A 303 -58.73 -7.68 7.95
CA HIS A 303 -57.37 -8.25 8.05
C HIS A 303 -56.43 -7.89 6.89
N THR A 304 -56.92 -7.20 5.84
CA THR A 304 -56.14 -6.78 4.67
C THR A 304 -56.55 -5.38 4.22
N ASP A 305 -55.64 -4.68 3.52
CA ASP A 305 -55.96 -3.53 2.67
C ASP A 305 -56.12 -3.99 1.21
N ILE A 306 -56.85 -3.23 0.39
CA ILE A 306 -56.80 -3.36 -1.07
C ILE A 306 -55.74 -2.40 -1.64
N LYS A 307 -54.76 -2.94 -2.37
CA LYS A 307 -53.63 -2.19 -2.94
C LYS A 307 -53.25 -2.67 -4.35
N THR A 308 -52.61 -1.82 -5.13
CA THR A 308 -51.98 -2.21 -6.40
C THR A 308 -50.56 -2.75 -6.18
N ILE A 309 -50.03 -3.47 -7.18
CA ILE A 309 -48.64 -3.96 -7.20
C ILE A 309 -47.64 -2.79 -7.08
N ASP A 310 -47.92 -1.65 -7.71
CA ASP A 310 -47.02 -0.48 -7.72
C ASP A 310 -47.01 0.25 -6.36
N GLU A 311 -48.16 0.32 -5.66
CA GLU A 311 -48.23 0.87 -4.29
C GLU A 311 -47.39 0.05 -3.29
N ILE A 312 -47.52 -1.28 -3.35
CA ILE A 312 -46.74 -2.21 -2.52
C ILE A 312 -45.25 -2.12 -2.87
N THR A 313 -44.91 -2.09 -4.17
CA THR A 313 -43.54 -1.91 -4.66
C THR A 313 -42.91 -0.61 -4.14
N LYS A 314 -43.66 0.50 -4.15
CA LYS A 314 -43.17 1.78 -3.65
C LYS A 314 -42.95 1.75 -2.13
N SER A 315 -43.93 1.21 -1.38
CA SER A 315 -43.86 1.11 0.09
C SER A 315 -42.63 0.33 0.57
N GLN A 316 -42.25 -0.74 -0.12
CA GLN A 316 -41.07 -1.54 0.23
C GLN A 316 -39.73 -0.91 -0.21
N ARG A 317 -39.72 0.00 -1.19
CA ARG A 317 -38.49 0.65 -1.70
C ARG A 317 -37.98 1.81 -0.83
N GLU A 318 -38.87 2.54 -0.15
CA GLU A 318 -38.48 3.74 0.64
C GLU A 318 -37.51 3.46 1.81
N PRO A 319 -37.64 2.39 2.61
CA PRO A 319 -36.67 2.07 3.66
C PRO A 319 -35.29 1.73 3.10
N LEU A 320 -35.24 0.89 2.05
CA LEU A 320 -34.00 0.46 1.41
C LEU A 320 -33.22 1.65 0.83
N GLY A 321 -33.90 2.60 0.19
CA GLY A 321 -33.28 3.83 -0.33
C GLY A 321 -32.58 4.67 0.73
N LYS A 322 -33.12 4.72 1.96
CA LYS A 322 -32.49 5.43 3.10
C LYS A 322 -31.22 4.73 3.58
N ILE A 323 -31.23 3.41 3.65
CA ILE A 323 -30.05 2.60 4.03
C ILE A 323 -28.93 2.77 2.99
N VAL A 324 -29.25 2.68 1.70
CA VAL A 324 -28.26 2.85 0.63
C VAL A 324 -27.70 4.28 0.60
N ALA A 325 -28.51 5.31 0.88
CA ALA A 325 -28.01 6.69 1.00
C ALA A 325 -27.03 6.85 2.18
N ALA A 326 -27.36 6.31 3.36
CA ALA A 326 -26.47 6.37 4.52
C ALA A 326 -25.12 5.64 4.27
N LEU A 327 -25.17 4.45 3.67
CA LEU A 327 -23.98 3.69 3.28
C LEU A 327 -23.15 4.42 2.21
N ALA A 328 -23.79 5.14 1.28
CA ALA A 328 -23.08 5.95 0.28
C ALA A 328 -22.30 7.09 0.95
N THR A 329 -22.92 7.87 1.85
CA THR A 329 -22.24 8.94 2.59
C THR A 329 -21.10 8.41 3.48
N GLN A 330 -21.28 7.24 4.11
CA GLN A 330 -20.22 6.61 4.90
C GLN A 330 -19.04 6.13 4.03
N LEU A 331 -19.32 5.63 2.81
CA LEU A 331 -18.30 5.27 1.83
C LEU A 331 -17.55 6.51 1.30
N GLU A 332 -18.25 7.61 1.04
CA GLU A 332 -17.65 8.89 0.62
C GLU A 332 -16.70 9.44 1.70
N ALA A 333 -17.10 9.39 2.98
CA ALA A 333 -16.25 9.76 4.10
C ALA A 333 -14.97 8.91 4.19
N LYS A 334 -15.08 7.56 4.27
CA LYS A 334 -13.88 6.70 4.34
C LYS A 334 -13.01 6.75 3.06
N ASN A 335 -13.57 7.11 1.89
CA ASN A 335 -12.76 7.38 0.69
C ASN A 335 -11.95 8.69 0.81
N GLN A 336 -12.51 9.74 1.42
CA GLN A 336 -11.78 10.98 1.67
C GLN A 336 -10.65 10.75 2.68
N ASP A 337 -10.93 10.07 3.79
CA ASP A 337 -9.93 9.72 4.81
C ASP A 337 -8.74 8.96 4.21
N LEU A 338 -8.99 8.05 3.26
CA LEU A 338 -7.94 7.31 2.55
C LEU A 338 -7.08 8.20 1.64
N GLN A 339 -7.64 9.17 0.93
CA GLN A 339 -6.87 10.15 0.14
C GLN A 339 -6.05 11.06 1.04
N ASP A 340 -6.61 11.46 2.18
CA ASP A 340 -5.97 12.24 3.22
C ASP A 340 -4.81 11.48 3.90
N LEU A 341 -4.87 10.15 3.97
CA LEU A 341 -3.77 9.30 4.44
C LEU A 341 -2.72 9.07 3.35
N GLU A 342 -3.13 8.82 2.10
CA GLU A 342 -2.23 8.62 0.95
C GLU A 342 -1.37 9.86 0.69
N THR A 343 -1.97 11.06 0.71
CA THR A 343 -1.24 12.33 0.58
C THR A 343 -0.25 12.57 1.71
N LYS A 344 -0.61 12.25 2.97
CA LYS A 344 0.29 12.32 4.14
C LYS A 344 1.44 11.30 4.06
N LYS A 345 1.17 10.06 3.64
CA LYS A 345 2.21 9.04 3.36
C LYS A 345 3.21 9.57 2.34
N ASN A 346 2.73 10.02 1.18
CA ASN A 346 3.58 10.48 0.09
C ASN A 346 4.43 11.70 0.50
N ALA A 347 3.87 12.63 1.28
CA ALA A 347 4.63 13.75 1.83
C ALA A 347 5.72 13.31 2.84
N THR A 348 5.44 12.29 3.65
CA THR A 348 6.42 11.69 4.58
C THR A 348 7.53 10.96 3.83
N GLU A 349 7.20 10.25 2.75
CA GLU A 349 8.12 9.52 1.89
C GLU A 349 9.09 10.47 1.16
N PHE A 350 8.59 11.59 0.61
CA PHE A 350 9.44 12.66 0.07
C PHE A 350 10.33 13.32 1.14
N SER A 351 9.87 13.43 2.39
CA SER A 351 10.67 13.94 3.49
C SER A 351 11.83 13.00 3.82
N ILE A 352 11.54 11.70 4.00
CA ILE A 352 12.53 10.66 4.27
C ILE A 352 13.59 10.60 3.17
N ALA A 353 13.20 10.49 1.90
CA ALA A 353 14.15 10.41 0.78
C ALA A 353 15.09 11.63 0.69
N ARG A 354 14.61 12.83 1.06
CA ARG A 354 15.45 14.04 1.16
C ARG A 354 16.46 13.95 2.31
N LEU A 355 16.04 13.43 3.46
CA LEU A 355 16.87 13.31 4.65
C LEU A 355 17.93 12.22 4.53
N GLU A 356 17.61 11.12 3.85
CA GLU A 356 18.59 10.08 3.46
C GLU A 356 19.66 10.67 2.54
N GLU A 357 19.26 11.49 1.56
CA GLU A 357 20.17 12.17 0.65
C GLU A 357 21.04 13.23 1.36
N ASP A 358 20.47 14.05 2.23
CA ASP A 358 21.25 15.02 3.02
C ASP A 358 22.17 14.31 4.04
N ASN A 359 21.80 13.13 4.55
CA ASN A 359 22.67 12.28 5.39
C ASN A 359 23.81 11.63 4.58
N ARG A 360 23.56 11.13 3.35
CA ARG A 360 24.62 10.66 2.43
C ARG A 360 25.68 11.74 2.23
N ARG A 361 25.25 12.97 1.92
CA ARG A 361 26.14 14.14 1.74
C ARG A 361 26.97 14.45 3.00
N LEU A 362 26.38 14.35 4.19
CA LEU A 362 27.10 14.55 5.45
C LEU A 362 28.16 13.46 5.69
N HIS A 363 27.84 12.19 5.44
CA HIS A 363 28.81 11.10 5.51
C HIS A 363 29.94 11.24 4.48
N GLU A 364 29.64 11.63 3.24
CA GLU A 364 30.65 11.90 2.21
C GLU A 364 31.58 13.06 2.59
N ALA A 365 31.02 14.17 3.09
CA ALA A 365 31.79 15.33 3.54
C ALA A 365 32.68 15.01 4.74
N TYR A 366 32.16 14.28 5.74
CA TYR A 366 32.93 13.80 6.89
C TYR A 366 34.09 12.91 6.44
N ASN A 367 33.81 11.92 5.59
CA ASN A 367 34.83 11.00 5.06
C ASN A 367 35.91 11.76 4.29
N GLU A 368 35.56 12.81 3.54
CA GLU A 368 36.53 13.61 2.80
C GLU A 368 37.36 14.55 3.70
N GLU A 369 36.80 15.12 4.76
CA GLU A 369 37.60 15.82 5.79
C GLU A 369 38.53 14.88 6.55
N MET A 370 38.10 13.66 6.88
CA MET A 370 39.00 12.63 7.43
C MET A 370 40.14 12.29 6.46
N ARG A 371 39.86 12.12 5.15
CA ARG A 371 40.92 11.96 4.13
C ARG A 371 41.83 13.18 4.03
N LYS A 372 41.34 14.41 4.22
CA LYS A 372 42.17 15.63 4.26
C LYS A 372 43.03 15.69 5.52
N LEU A 373 42.51 15.31 6.68
CA LEU A 373 43.25 15.24 7.94
C LEU A 373 44.38 14.19 7.86
N HIS A 374 44.07 12.99 7.35
CA HIS A 374 45.05 11.93 7.13
C HIS A 374 46.09 12.26 6.05
N ARG A 375 45.80 13.17 5.10
CA ARG A 375 46.80 13.76 4.19
C ARG A 375 47.71 14.73 4.94
N LYS A 376 47.14 15.78 5.57
CA LYS A 376 47.87 16.78 6.36
C LYS A 376 48.79 16.16 7.42
N ALA A 377 48.34 15.10 8.10
CA ALA A 377 49.14 14.37 9.08
C ALA A 377 50.36 13.67 8.44
N ARG A 378 50.19 13.00 7.29
CA ARG A 378 51.28 12.37 6.53
C ARG A 378 52.25 13.42 5.97
N ASP A 379 51.75 14.50 5.39
CA ASP A 379 52.55 15.60 4.86
C ASP A 379 53.42 16.25 5.95
N ASN A 380 52.86 16.45 7.14
CA ASN A 380 53.58 16.98 8.29
C ASN A 380 54.62 15.99 8.83
N ALA A 381 54.31 14.70 8.90
CA ALA A 381 55.28 13.68 9.29
C ALA A 381 56.46 13.61 8.31
N LEU A 382 56.20 13.64 6.99
CA LEU A 382 57.24 13.68 5.95
C LEU A 382 58.14 14.91 6.09
N ARG A 383 57.58 16.11 6.35
CA ARG A 383 58.39 17.30 6.66
C ARG A 383 59.26 17.09 7.90
N ILE A 384 58.70 16.57 8.99
CA ILE A 384 59.45 16.33 10.23
C ILE A 384 60.60 15.34 10.00
N PHE A 385 60.41 14.29 9.19
CA PHE A 385 61.51 13.40 8.81
C PHE A 385 62.60 14.14 8.01
N GLN A 386 62.22 14.93 7.00
CA GLN A 386 63.17 15.71 6.19
C GLN A 386 63.95 16.74 7.02
N ASP A 387 63.29 17.46 7.92
CA ASP A 387 63.92 18.43 8.83
C ASP A 387 64.86 17.73 9.83
N ASN A 388 64.51 16.53 10.32
CA ASN A 388 65.40 15.71 11.14
C ASN A 388 66.64 15.22 10.39
N GLU A 389 66.52 14.87 9.10
CA GLU A 389 67.69 14.54 8.26
C GLU A 389 68.60 15.76 8.03
N ASN A 390 68.01 16.92 7.75
CA ASN A 390 68.75 18.19 7.62
C ASN A 390 69.53 18.52 8.91
N LEU A 391 68.87 18.45 10.08
CA LEU A 391 69.49 18.68 11.39
C LEU A 391 70.59 17.65 11.69
N LYS A 392 70.40 16.38 11.33
CA LYS A 392 71.42 15.33 11.48
C LYS A 392 72.67 15.63 10.66
N LEU A 393 72.51 16.09 9.41
CA LEU A 393 73.62 16.51 8.55
C LEU A 393 74.33 17.76 9.10
N GLU A 394 73.59 18.73 9.64
CA GLU A 394 74.16 19.93 10.26
C GLU A 394 74.96 19.58 11.53
N ILE A 395 74.39 18.76 12.43
CA ILE A 395 75.06 18.28 13.64
C ILE A 395 76.35 17.54 13.29
N GLU A 396 76.35 16.69 12.25
CA GLU A 396 77.57 16.00 11.84
C GLU A 396 78.61 16.95 11.23
N ASN A 397 78.19 17.96 10.46
CA ASN A 397 79.10 18.98 9.96
C ASN A 397 79.71 19.83 11.09
N ASN A 398 78.90 20.29 12.04
CA ASN A 398 79.34 21.02 13.22
C ASN A 398 80.29 20.16 14.08
N LYS A 399 80.05 18.85 14.21
CA LYS A 399 80.95 17.89 14.85
C LYS A 399 82.30 17.79 14.14
N ARG A 400 82.32 17.73 12.79
CA ARG A 400 83.57 17.77 12.01
C ARG A 400 84.34 19.07 12.24
N GLU A 401 83.64 20.22 12.28
CA GLU A 401 84.28 21.51 12.53
C GLU A 401 84.87 21.59 13.95
N MET A 402 84.15 21.13 14.97
CA MET A 402 84.69 21.09 16.35
C MET A 402 85.93 20.19 16.46
N VAL A 403 85.98 19.05 15.74
CA VAL A 403 87.18 18.21 15.68
C VAL A 403 88.36 18.92 14.99
N LEU A 404 88.10 19.75 13.97
CA LEU A 404 89.15 20.57 13.33
C LEU A 404 89.64 21.68 14.27
N ARG A 405 88.73 22.41 14.93
CA ARG A 405 89.07 23.45 15.92
C ARG A 405 89.85 22.86 17.10
N ALA A 406 89.46 21.67 17.59
CA ALA A 406 90.19 20.97 18.65
C ALA A 406 91.64 20.64 18.25
N LYS A 407 91.85 20.08 17.05
CA LYS A 407 93.20 19.82 16.50
C LYS A 407 94.02 21.11 16.29
N GLN A 408 93.37 22.24 16.02
CA GLN A 408 94.05 23.53 15.91
C GLN A 408 94.43 24.10 17.29
N LEU A 409 93.55 23.98 18.29
CA LEU A 409 93.86 24.33 19.68
C LEU A 409 94.96 23.46 20.28
N GLU A 410 95.01 22.17 19.95
CA GLU A 410 96.09 21.26 20.33
C GLU A 410 97.44 21.71 19.77
N LYS A 411 97.51 22.02 18.46
CA LYS A 411 98.72 22.59 17.83
C LYS A 411 99.16 23.89 18.50
N LEU A 412 98.23 24.82 18.71
CA LEU A 412 98.51 26.09 19.38
C LEU A 412 98.91 25.90 20.85
N SER A 413 98.43 24.85 21.53
CA SER A 413 98.83 24.50 22.89
C SER A 413 100.29 24.01 22.93
N VAL A 414 100.67 23.13 21.99
CA VAL A 414 102.06 22.67 21.83
C VAL A 414 103.00 23.84 21.47
N GLU A 415 102.57 24.74 20.58
CA GLU A 415 103.32 25.94 20.20
C GLU A 415 103.49 26.90 21.38
N ASN A 416 102.41 27.23 22.10
CA ASN A 416 102.46 28.01 23.34
C ASN A 416 103.31 27.34 24.44
N ALA A 417 103.33 26.01 24.53
CA ALA A 417 104.17 25.29 25.48
C ALA A 417 105.67 25.38 25.11
N ASN A 418 105.99 25.36 23.80
CA ASN A 418 107.35 25.57 23.32
C ASN A 418 107.78 27.04 23.47
N ASP A 419 106.91 28.00 23.19
CA ASP A 419 107.20 29.42 23.40
C ASP A 419 107.29 29.80 24.88
N ARG A 420 106.55 29.12 25.77
CA ARG A 420 106.77 29.23 27.23
C ARG A 420 108.14 28.69 27.65
N LYS A 421 108.69 27.64 27.01
CA LYS A 421 110.07 27.19 27.25
C LYS A 421 111.08 28.23 26.76
N LYS A 422 110.96 28.70 25.51
CA LYS A 422 111.80 29.79 24.98
C LYS A 422 111.74 31.04 25.86
N LEU A 423 110.56 31.40 26.37
CA LEU A 423 110.38 32.53 27.28
C LEU A 423 110.96 32.27 28.67
N ALA A 424 111.00 31.02 29.15
CA ALA A 424 111.71 30.68 30.38
C ALA A 424 113.24 30.75 30.18
N GLU A 425 113.76 30.20 29.09
CA GLU A 425 115.18 30.29 28.69
C GLU A 425 115.63 31.75 28.52
N LEU A 426 114.85 32.54 27.77
CA LEU A 426 115.04 33.98 27.62
C LEU A 426 114.75 34.76 28.91
N SER A 427 113.96 34.24 29.85
CA SER A 427 113.76 34.85 31.16
C SER A 427 114.94 34.59 32.07
N ASP A 428 115.58 33.42 32.04
CA ASP A 428 116.82 33.14 32.77
C ASP A 428 117.98 33.93 32.18
N GLU A 429 118.06 34.07 30.86
CA GLU A 429 119.02 34.96 30.21
C GLU A 429 118.74 36.44 30.50
N LYS A 430 117.47 36.86 30.46
CA LYS A 430 117.06 38.19 30.90
C LYS A 430 117.29 38.41 32.40
N GLN A 431 117.22 37.40 33.26
CA GLN A 431 117.50 37.50 34.69
C GLN A 431 118.98 37.82 34.90
N LYS A 432 119.88 37.14 34.16
CA LYS A 432 121.32 37.48 34.10
C LYS A 432 121.49 38.94 33.61
N LEU A 433 120.84 39.30 32.50
CA LEU A 433 120.87 40.67 31.95
C LEU A 433 120.17 41.71 32.83
N LEU A 434 119.30 41.34 33.77
CA LEU A 434 118.67 42.23 34.75
C LEU A 434 119.54 42.42 35.98
N VAL A 435 120.40 41.46 36.34
CA VAL A 435 121.49 41.71 37.29
C VAL A 435 122.48 42.73 36.68
N TYR A 436 122.84 42.58 35.41
CA TYR A 436 123.61 43.61 34.68
C TYR A 436 122.82 44.92 34.47
N GLY A 437 121.49 44.84 34.31
CA GLY A 437 120.62 45.95 33.94
C GLY A 437 120.11 46.79 35.10
N GLN A 438 119.91 46.22 36.30
CA GLN A 438 119.63 46.96 37.52
C GLN A 438 120.86 47.77 37.96
N LEU A 439 122.07 47.27 37.66
CA LEU A 439 123.34 48.01 37.72
C LEU A 439 123.33 49.32 36.91
N ILE A 440 122.48 49.41 35.87
CA ILE A 440 122.42 50.53 34.91
C ILE A 440 121.14 51.37 35.07
N SER A 441 119.99 50.73 35.34
CA SER A 441 118.68 51.42 35.36
C SER A 441 118.45 52.26 36.62
N PHE A 442 119.14 51.95 37.73
CA PHE A 442 119.17 52.79 38.94
C PHE A 442 119.68 54.21 38.65
N TYR A 443 120.41 54.38 37.54
CA TYR A 443 120.98 55.63 37.06
C TYR A 443 120.01 56.53 36.26
N SER A 444 118.79 56.07 35.91
CA SER A 444 117.95 56.78 34.90
C SER A 444 116.45 56.96 35.20
N ILE A 445 115.77 56.09 35.96
CA ILE A 445 114.29 56.17 36.13
C ILE A 445 113.84 57.31 37.09
N ARG A 446 114.73 58.26 37.42
CA ARG A 446 114.44 59.43 38.26
C ARG A 446 113.65 60.57 37.56
N VAL A 447 113.22 60.40 36.30
CA VAL A 447 112.99 61.54 35.38
C VAL A 447 111.51 61.95 35.15
N THR A 448 110.64 61.26 34.38
CA THR A 448 109.33 61.85 33.91
C THR A 448 108.17 60.91 33.51
N LEU A 449 106.88 61.23 33.82
CA LEU A 449 105.60 60.84 33.12
C LEU A 449 104.28 61.57 33.62
N ASN A 450 103.19 61.87 32.81
CA ASN A 450 101.78 62.36 33.21
C ASN A 450 100.64 62.72 32.08
N ASN A 451 99.25 62.60 32.30
CA ASN A 451 97.91 63.15 31.64
C ASN A 451 96.95 62.37 30.57
N PHE A 452 95.62 62.59 30.10
CA PHE A 452 94.22 63.21 30.44
C PHE A 452 92.96 62.92 29.39
N LEU A 453 91.60 63.24 29.57
CA LEU A 453 90.31 62.86 28.72
C LEU A 453 88.91 63.75 28.72
N VAL A 454 87.77 63.52 27.91
CA VAL A 454 86.39 64.30 27.84
C VAL A 454 84.99 63.71 27.17
N SER A 455 83.79 64.41 26.94
CA SER A 455 82.30 63.95 26.60
C SER A 455 81.25 65.01 25.90
N HIS A 456 79.89 65.05 25.49
CA HIS A 456 78.48 64.37 25.21
C HIS A 456 77.34 65.40 24.58
N LYS A 457 75.95 65.41 24.25
CA LYS A 457 74.59 64.69 23.82
C LYS A 457 73.34 65.76 23.60
N ALA A 458 71.96 65.75 23.25
CA ALA A 458 70.65 65.06 22.72
C ALA A 458 69.37 66.11 22.56
N THR A 459 67.97 66.11 22.24
CA THR A 459 66.67 65.44 21.61
C THR A 459 65.30 66.35 21.79
N VAL A 460 63.91 66.32 21.44
CA VAL A 460 62.69 65.77 20.58
C VAL A 460 61.23 66.42 21.06
N ALA A 461 59.85 66.48 20.67
CA ALA A 461 58.64 66.26 19.66
C ALA A 461 57.18 66.95 20.14
N THR A 462 55.81 67.00 19.73
CA THR A 462 54.70 66.81 18.61
C THR A 462 53.11 67.17 18.93
N PHE A 463 52.03 67.16 18.01
CA PHE A 463 50.42 67.12 18.07
C PHE A 463 49.38 68.37 17.77
N LYS A 464 47.97 68.51 17.56
CA LYS A 464 46.55 67.81 17.33
C LYS A 464 45.24 68.75 16.92
N ALA A 465 43.91 68.35 16.61
CA ALA A 465 42.64 69.18 16.14
C ALA A 465 41.06 68.67 16.26
N LYS A 466 39.90 69.39 15.84
CA LYS A 466 38.33 69.11 15.83
C LYS A 466 37.36 70.06 14.88
N ASP A 467 35.96 70.26 14.67
CA ASP A 467 34.50 69.96 15.17
C ASP A 467 33.15 70.46 14.32
N ASP A 468 31.80 70.25 14.72
CA ASP A 468 30.39 70.99 14.52
C ASP A 468 29.04 70.60 13.66
N LYS A 469 27.72 70.91 14.05
CA LYS A 469 26.33 70.76 13.29
C LYS A 469 24.94 71.21 13.97
N SER A 470 23.92 71.83 13.27
CA SER A 470 22.40 71.63 13.42
C SER A 470 21.42 72.39 12.43
N GLU A 471 20.44 71.70 11.80
CA GLU A 471 19.12 72.24 11.29
C GLU A 471 18.10 71.11 10.89
N LEU A 472 18.34 69.85 11.27
CA LEU A 472 17.74 68.66 10.61
C LEU A 472 16.50 68.08 11.33
N GLU A 473 16.17 68.59 12.52
CA GLU A 473 15.42 67.82 13.52
C GLU A 473 13.89 67.86 13.33
N LEU A 474 13.33 68.96 12.80
CA LEU A 474 11.88 69.16 12.72
C LEU A 474 11.18 68.25 11.71
N ALA A 475 11.82 67.95 10.57
CA ALA A 475 11.26 67.02 9.58
C ALA A 475 11.26 65.56 10.08
N SER A 476 12.14 65.21 11.02
CA SER A 476 12.29 63.84 11.52
C SER A 476 11.13 63.39 12.41
N ILE A 477 10.42 64.31 13.06
CA ILE A 477 9.46 64.01 14.14
C ILE A 477 8.12 63.51 13.60
N GLU A 478 7.66 64.05 12.46
CA GLU A 478 6.38 63.65 11.86
C GLU A 478 6.50 62.35 11.05
N GLN A 479 7.69 62.07 10.49
CA GLN A 479 8.03 60.76 9.91
C GLN A 479 8.01 59.65 10.98
N GLN A 480 8.74 59.84 12.08
CA GLN A 480 8.82 58.88 13.20
C GLN A 480 7.47 58.45 13.76
N ARG A 481 6.43 59.28 13.63
CA ARG A 481 5.11 59.00 14.19
C ARG A 481 4.25 58.07 13.33
N ASN A 482 4.39 58.14 12.00
CA ASN A 482 3.75 57.18 11.09
C ASN A 482 4.51 55.84 11.06
N ASP A 483 5.84 55.88 11.15
CA ASP A 483 6.68 54.69 11.27
C ASP A 483 6.31 53.87 12.53
N GLN A 484 5.91 54.54 13.63
CA GLN A 484 5.64 53.90 14.92
C GLN A 484 4.42 52.97 14.94
N ASP A 485 3.36 53.23 14.16
CA ASP A 485 2.18 52.35 14.10
C ASP A 485 2.33 51.24 13.04
N ILE A 486 3.09 51.49 11.97
CA ILE A 486 3.53 50.43 11.04
C ILE A 486 4.45 49.46 11.77
N LEU A 487 5.38 49.95 12.59
CA LEU A 487 6.26 49.11 13.42
C LEU A 487 5.49 48.18 14.35
N LYS A 488 4.40 48.61 14.99
CA LYS A 488 3.59 47.74 15.85
C LYS A 488 2.97 46.57 15.07
N LEU A 489 2.32 46.87 13.93
CA LEU A 489 1.75 45.84 13.06
C LEU A 489 2.79 44.85 12.54
N VAL A 490 3.99 45.36 12.20
CA VAL A 490 5.13 44.51 11.81
C VAL A 490 5.62 43.67 12.99
N GLU A 491 5.75 44.24 14.19
CA GLU A 491 6.28 43.55 15.38
C GLU A 491 5.27 42.54 15.97
N ASP A 492 3.97 42.73 15.77
CA ASP A 492 2.92 41.77 16.11
C ASP A 492 2.92 40.61 15.10
N GLN A 493 2.92 40.90 13.79
CA GLN A 493 2.98 39.85 12.76
C GLN A 493 4.33 39.10 12.76
N LYS A 494 5.40 39.77 13.21
CA LYS A 494 6.71 39.18 13.48
C LYS A 494 6.64 38.27 14.70
N ARG A 495 6.03 38.69 15.81
CA ARG A 495 5.80 37.79 16.96
C ARG A 495 4.96 36.56 16.59
N GLU A 496 3.88 36.69 15.82
CA GLU A 496 3.11 35.53 15.33
C GLU A 496 3.96 34.57 14.47
N LYS A 497 4.84 35.11 13.62
CA LYS A 497 5.78 34.33 12.81
C LYS A 497 6.90 33.71 13.65
N GLU A 498 7.43 34.42 14.64
CA GLU A 498 8.46 33.93 15.56
C GLU A 498 7.89 32.85 16.48
N ASP A 499 6.63 32.96 16.92
CA ASP A 499 5.90 31.92 17.65
C ASP A 499 5.63 30.67 16.79
N ALA A 500 5.26 30.87 15.51
CA ALA A 500 5.04 29.77 14.57
C ALA A 500 6.36 29.09 14.19
N LEU A 501 7.43 29.86 13.96
CA LEU A 501 8.78 29.35 13.72
C LEU A 501 9.36 28.69 14.97
N ALA A 502 9.13 29.21 16.17
CA ALA A 502 9.57 28.57 17.41
C ALA A 502 8.88 27.22 17.63
N ARG A 503 7.57 27.13 17.38
CA ARG A 503 6.85 25.83 17.42
C ARG A 503 7.33 24.85 16.33
N MET A 504 7.64 25.36 15.13
CA MET A 504 8.20 24.55 14.05
C MET A 504 9.61 24.07 14.38
N LEU A 505 10.46 24.95 14.90
CA LEU A 505 11.85 24.69 15.24
C LEU A 505 11.96 23.80 16.50
N GLU A 506 11.05 23.92 17.47
CA GLU A 506 10.99 22.98 18.60
C GLU A 506 10.53 21.58 18.15
N LEU A 507 9.57 21.45 17.22
CA LEU A 507 9.18 20.16 16.64
C LEU A 507 10.29 19.57 15.74
N GLU A 508 10.96 20.40 14.94
CA GLU A 508 12.15 20.00 14.18
C GLU A 508 13.27 19.57 15.13
N LYS A 509 13.45 20.26 16.26
CA LYS A 509 14.42 19.93 17.30
C LYS A 509 14.08 18.65 18.06
N GLU A 510 12.83 18.42 18.49
CA GLU A 510 12.38 17.13 19.05
C GLU A 510 12.66 15.97 18.08
N LEU A 511 12.48 16.21 16.78
CA LEU A 511 12.67 15.23 15.71
C LEU A 511 14.15 15.08 15.30
N HIS A 512 14.98 16.11 15.46
CA HIS A 512 16.44 16.05 15.31
C HIS A 512 17.08 15.37 16.53
N GLU A 513 16.66 15.74 17.75
CA GLU A 513 17.01 15.06 19.00
C GLU A 513 16.63 13.58 18.94
N LYS A 514 15.43 13.23 18.44
CA LYS A 514 15.05 11.82 18.22
C LYS A 514 16.02 11.11 17.26
N ARG A 515 16.42 11.72 16.15
CA ARG A 515 17.34 11.09 15.17
C ARG A 515 18.78 11.04 15.64
N GLU A 516 19.23 12.07 16.36
CA GLU A 516 20.51 12.06 17.06
C GLU A 516 20.50 10.97 18.13
N LEU A 517 19.39 10.76 18.85
CA LEU A 517 19.22 9.63 19.76
C LEU A 517 19.22 8.29 19.00
N GLU A 518 18.54 8.12 17.86
CA GLU A 518 18.58 6.88 17.06
C GLU A 518 20.01 6.56 16.53
N LEU A 519 20.74 7.58 16.07
CA LEU A 519 22.13 7.47 15.63
C LEU A 519 23.10 7.24 16.80
N GLU A 520 22.89 7.91 17.93
CA GLU A 520 23.66 7.77 19.16
C GLU A 520 23.42 6.40 19.80
N VAL A 521 22.19 5.88 19.80
CA VAL A 521 21.86 4.50 20.18
C VAL A 521 22.65 3.51 19.32
N THR A 522 22.71 3.74 18.01
CA THR A 522 23.46 2.88 17.07
C THR A 522 24.98 2.98 17.33
N ARG A 523 25.50 4.20 17.51
CA ARG A 523 26.92 4.48 17.78
C ARG A 523 27.36 3.94 19.14
N LEU A 524 26.54 4.07 20.17
CA LEU A 524 26.78 3.56 21.51
C LEU A 524 26.67 2.04 21.57
N ASN A 525 25.72 1.42 20.86
CA ASN A 525 25.67 -0.04 20.76
C ASN A 525 26.98 -0.59 20.14
N GLY A 526 27.46 0.02 19.05
CA GLY A 526 28.77 -0.31 18.47
C GLY A 526 29.95 -0.02 19.42
N THR A 527 29.93 1.11 20.13
CA THR A 527 30.99 1.50 21.08
C THR A 527 31.03 0.56 22.29
N LEU A 528 29.88 0.17 22.82
CA LEU A 528 29.72 -0.73 23.96
C LEU A 528 30.08 -2.17 23.56
N GLN A 529 29.76 -2.57 22.32
CA GLN A 529 30.24 -3.82 21.74
C GLN A 529 31.77 -3.84 21.60
N VAL A 530 32.42 -2.72 21.26
CA VAL A 530 33.89 -2.60 21.29
C VAL A 530 34.44 -2.59 22.72
N MET A 531 33.85 -1.82 23.64
CA MET A 531 34.29 -1.74 25.04
C MET A 531 34.12 -3.06 25.80
N LYS A 532 33.14 -3.89 25.43
CA LYS A 532 32.99 -5.26 25.95
C LYS A 532 34.15 -6.21 25.55
N HIS A 533 34.97 -5.83 24.57
CA HIS A 533 36.22 -6.52 24.23
C HIS A 533 37.46 -5.83 24.83
N LEU A 534 37.27 -4.83 25.70
CA LEU A 534 38.31 -4.03 26.35
C LEU A 534 38.16 -4.09 27.89
N GLU A 535 37.92 -5.27 28.45
CA GLU A 535 37.90 -5.48 29.91
C GLU A 535 39.28 -5.15 30.51
N GLY A 536 39.38 -4.00 31.18
CA GLY A 536 40.57 -3.53 31.89
C GLY A 536 40.24 -2.43 32.88
N ASP A 537 40.59 -2.63 34.15
CA ASP A 537 40.22 -1.76 35.26
C ASP A 537 41.04 -0.46 35.32
N ASP A 538 40.44 0.69 34.96
CA ASP A 538 40.42 1.97 35.72
C ASP A 538 39.98 3.16 34.85
N ASP A 539 38.66 3.32 34.59
CA ASP A 539 38.11 4.62 34.18
C ASP A 539 36.61 4.76 34.54
N GLY A 540 36.31 4.84 35.84
CA GLY A 540 34.93 4.87 36.35
C GLY A 540 34.08 6.04 35.82
N ASP A 541 34.73 7.11 35.39
CA ASP A 541 34.09 8.28 34.77
C ASP A 541 33.52 7.95 33.38
N ILE A 542 34.01 6.90 32.70
CA ILE A 542 33.42 6.36 31.47
C ILE A 542 32.22 5.48 31.81
N HIS A 543 32.32 4.63 32.83
CA HIS A 543 31.23 3.73 33.24
C HIS A 543 29.98 4.49 33.72
N ASP A 544 30.15 5.55 34.51
CA ASP A 544 29.06 6.41 35.01
C ASP A 544 28.34 7.18 33.89
N LYS A 545 29.03 7.45 32.77
CA LYS A 545 28.43 7.99 31.53
C LYS A 545 27.75 6.88 30.71
N MET A 546 28.32 5.68 30.64
CA MET A 546 27.75 4.54 29.93
C MET A 546 26.40 4.11 30.54
N GLU A 547 26.29 4.10 31.87
CA GLU A 547 25.05 3.79 32.60
C GLU A 547 23.95 4.82 32.30
N LYS A 548 24.24 6.13 32.43
CA LYS A 548 23.27 7.21 32.12
C LYS A 548 22.84 7.26 30.66
N LEU A 549 23.66 6.76 29.73
CA LEU A 549 23.29 6.63 28.33
C LEU A 549 22.45 5.37 28.08
N SER A 550 22.72 4.28 28.81
CA SER A 550 21.93 3.05 28.77
C SER A 550 20.50 3.26 29.30
N GLU A 551 20.33 4.02 30.39
CA GLU A 551 19.00 4.37 30.93
C GLU A 551 18.15 5.16 29.90
N LYS A 552 18.75 6.14 29.21
CA LYS A 552 18.07 6.92 28.16
C LYS A 552 17.71 6.07 26.94
N LEU A 553 18.62 5.19 26.54
CA LEU A 553 18.44 4.25 25.43
C LEU A 553 17.27 3.30 25.70
N GLU A 554 17.15 2.79 26.94
CA GLU A 554 16.02 1.94 27.34
C GLU A 554 14.69 2.72 27.45
N HIS A 555 14.72 3.98 27.90
CA HIS A 555 13.54 4.85 27.94
C HIS A 555 12.94 5.09 26.55
N GLU A 556 13.74 5.55 25.57
CA GLU A 556 13.20 5.81 24.23
C GLU A 556 12.86 4.53 23.46
N ARG A 557 13.58 3.40 23.69
CA ARG A 557 13.17 2.08 23.18
C ARG A 557 11.74 1.76 23.62
N LYS A 558 11.46 1.90 24.92
CA LYS A 558 10.14 1.61 25.50
C LYS A 558 9.05 2.55 24.98
N ARG A 559 9.36 3.84 24.80
CA ARG A 559 8.43 4.82 24.22
C ARG A 559 8.08 4.53 22.75
N LEU A 560 9.04 4.03 21.96
CA LEU A 560 8.79 3.55 20.60
C LEU A 560 7.94 2.27 20.59
N GLU A 561 8.20 1.34 21.51
CA GLU A 561 7.44 0.10 21.68
C GLU A 561 5.97 0.37 22.06
N GLU A 562 5.72 1.31 22.98
CA GLU A 562 4.37 1.78 23.35
C GLU A 562 3.63 2.41 22.16
N LEU A 563 4.29 3.29 21.38
CA LEU A 563 3.71 3.89 20.16
C LEU A 563 3.41 2.86 19.07
N SER A 564 4.29 1.87 18.88
CA SER A 564 4.09 0.78 17.91
C SER A 564 2.90 -0.10 18.31
N GLY A 565 2.80 -0.46 19.61
CA GLY A 565 1.66 -1.19 20.15
C GLY A 565 0.33 -0.45 20.00
N GLU A 566 0.31 0.87 20.15
CA GLU A 566 -0.90 1.67 19.96
C GLU A 566 -1.36 1.73 18.50
N LEU A 567 -0.42 1.75 17.55
CA LEU A 567 -0.72 1.70 16.12
C LEU A 567 -1.34 0.35 15.72
N VAL A 568 -0.75 -0.76 16.16
CA VAL A 568 -1.27 -2.13 15.92
C VAL A 568 -2.65 -2.33 16.56
N ARG A 569 -2.90 -1.70 17.72
CA ARG A 569 -4.22 -1.70 18.35
C ARG A 569 -5.27 -1.00 17.47
N LYS A 570 -4.97 0.21 16.99
CA LYS A 570 -5.86 1.00 16.12
C LYS A 570 -6.11 0.33 14.76
N GLU A 571 -5.11 -0.34 14.20
CA GLU A 571 -5.26 -1.14 12.97
C GLU A 571 -6.27 -2.28 13.17
N ARG A 572 -6.14 -3.05 14.26
CA ARG A 572 -7.07 -4.14 14.61
C ARG A 572 -8.49 -3.62 14.81
N GLU A 573 -8.66 -2.56 15.60
CA GLU A 573 -9.96 -1.93 15.83
C GLU A 573 -10.64 -1.50 14.52
N SER A 574 -9.90 -0.91 13.58
CA SER A 574 -10.46 -0.49 12.29
C SER A 574 -10.74 -1.66 11.33
N ASN A 575 -9.98 -2.76 11.41
CA ASN A 575 -10.30 -3.99 10.68
C ASN A 575 -11.53 -4.69 11.26
N ASP A 576 -11.68 -4.75 12.59
CA ASP A 576 -12.84 -5.34 13.25
C ASP A 576 -14.12 -4.57 12.89
N GLU A 577 -14.10 -3.23 12.91
CA GLU A 577 -15.18 -2.38 12.34
C GLU A 577 -15.55 -2.80 10.90
N LEU A 578 -14.54 -3.04 10.06
CA LEU A 578 -14.71 -3.36 8.65
C LEU A 578 -15.30 -4.77 8.45
N GLN A 579 -14.95 -5.73 9.33
CA GLN A 579 -15.56 -7.06 9.30
C GLN A 579 -16.99 -7.04 9.84
N GLU A 580 -17.32 -6.28 10.89
CA GLU A 580 -18.71 -6.12 11.34
C GLU A 580 -19.58 -5.46 10.27
N ALA A 581 -19.11 -4.37 9.65
CA ALA A 581 -19.80 -3.74 8.52
C ALA A 581 -19.99 -4.69 7.32
N ARG A 582 -19.08 -5.66 7.13
CA ARG A 582 -19.21 -6.73 6.12
C ARG A 582 -20.29 -7.74 6.51
N LYS A 583 -20.36 -8.17 7.77
CA LYS A 583 -21.38 -9.10 8.29
C LYS A 583 -22.78 -8.50 8.18
N GLU A 584 -22.96 -7.27 8.65
CA GLU A 584 -24.23 -6.52 8.55
C GLU A 584 -24.70 -6.39 7.09
N LEU A 585 -23.78 -6.10 6.16
CA LEU A 585 -24.11 -6.05 4.73
C LEU A 585 -24.45 -7.43 4.13
N ILE A 586 -23.94 -8.52 4.68
CA ILE A 586 -24.31 -9.88 4.25
C ILE A 586 -25.72 -10.21 4.74
N MET A 587 -26.00 -10.01 6.04
CA MET A 587 -27.33 -10.24 6.62
C MET A 587 -28.40 -9.37 5.95
N GLY A 588 -28.16 -8.05 5.85
CA GLY A 588 -29.10 -7.08 5.26
C GLY A 588 -29.32 -7.22 3.75
N LEU A 589 -28.63 -8.15 3.07
CA LEU A 589 -28.82 -8.46 1.66
C LEU A 589 -29.30 -9.91 1.40
N GLU A 590 -29.45 -10.75 2.43
CA GLU A 590 -29.72 -12.18 2.26
C GLU A 590 -31.02 -12.45 1.48
N ASP A 591 -32.13 -11.81 1.87
CA ASP A 591 -33.41 -11.86 1.14
C ASP A 591 -33.28 -11.38 -0.32
N ILE A 592 -32.50 -10.32 -0.56
CA ILE A 592 -32.34 -9.65 -1.86
C ILE A 592 -31.44 -10.48 -2.81
N LEU A 593 -30.52 -11.27 -2.25
CA LEU A 593 -29.52 -12.06 -2.97
C LEU A 593 -29.89 -13.54 -3.11
N SER A 594 -31.05 -13.95 -2.60
CA SER A 594 -31.62 -15.32 -2.67
C SER A 594 -31.91 -15.84 -4.10
N GLY A 595 -31.89 -14.96 -5.12
CA GLY A 595 -32.24 -15.30 -6.51
C GLY A 595 -31.07 -15.79 -7.38
N ARG A 596 -31.36 -16.11 -8.66
CA ARG A 596 -30.32 -16.38 -9.69
C ARG A 596 -29.64 -15.10 -10.18
N THR A 597 -28.98 -14.39 -9.28
CA THR A 597 -28.38 -13.07 -9.51
C THR A 597 -26.89 -13.15 -9.86
N ALA A 598 -26.35 -12.08 -10.45
CA ALA A 598 -24.95 -12.03 -10.89
C ALA A 598 -23.94 -11.91 -9.74
N ILE A 599 -24.41 -11.35 -8.63
CA ILE A 599 -23.79 -11.33 -7.31
C ILE A 599 -24.79 -12.00 -6.37
N GLY A 600 -24.30 -12.76 -5.41
CA GLY A 600 -25.10 -13.37 -4.35
C GLY A 600 -24.24 -13.74 -3.15
N ILE A 601 -24.83 -14.38 -2.14
CA ILE A 601 -24.07 -14.94 -1.03
C ILE A 601 -23.59 -16.34 -1.43
N LYS A 602 -22.32 -16.66 -1.13
CA LYS A 602 -21.77 -18.01 -1.17
C LYS A 602 -21.35 -18.42 0.23
N ARG A 603 -21.70 -19.63 0.64
CA ARG A 603 -21.31 -20.22 1.92
C ARG A 603 -20.01 -21.01 1.73
N MET A 604 -18.90 -20.38 2.10
CA MET A 604 -17.55 -20.89 1.87
C MET A 604 -17.26 -22.08 2.77
N GLY A 605 -16.81 -23.19 2.19
CA GLY A 605 -16.56 -24.44 2.92
C GLY A 605 -17.80 -25.31 3.16
N GLU A 606 -18.94 -24.96 2.56
CA GLU A 606 -20.11 -25.85 2.49
C GLU A 606 -19.99 -26.81 1.30
N LEU A 607 -20.44 -28.06 1.48
CA LEU A 607 -20.45 -29.07 0.43
C LEU A 607 -21.61 -28.87 -0.56
N ASP A 608 -21.32 -28.86 -1.85
CA ASP A 608 -22.36 -29.03 -2.89
C ASP A 608 -22.96 -30.44 -2.76
N GLU A 609 -24.26 -30.52 -2.49
CA GLU A 609 -24.97 -31.80 -2.37
C GLU A 609 -25.06 -32.55 -3.70
N ARG A 610 -25.02 -31.87 -4.86
CA ARG A 610 -25.34 -32.49 -6.16
C ARG A 610 -24.39 -33.63 -6.54
N PRO A 611 -23.06 -33.53 -6.37
CA PRO A 611 -22.16 -34.67 -6.48
C PRO A 611 -22.58 -35.87 -5.63
N PHE A 612 -22.98 -35.64 -4.37
CA PHE A 612 -23.38 -36.69 -3.43
C PHE A 612 -24.71 -37.32 -3.85
N GLN A 613 -25.72 -36.52 -4.21
CA GLN A 613 -26.99 -36.97 -4.77
C GLN A 613 -26.75 -37.82 -6.04
N ASN A 614 -25.91 -37.37 -6.97
CA ASN A 614 -25.56 -38.09 -8.19
C ASN A 614 -24.76 -39.38 -7.94
N ALA A 615 -23.92 -39.43 -6.91
CA ALA A 615 -23.20 -40.65 -6.52
C ALA A 615 -24.12 -41.65 -5.82
N CYS A 616 -24.93 -41.21 -4.86
CA CYS A 616 -25.93 -42.04 -4.20
C CYS A 616 -26.98 -42.59 -5.18
N LYS A 617 -27.44 -41.80 -6.16
CA LYS A 617 -28.35 -42.27 -7.22
C LYS A 617 -27.75 -43.40 -8.06
N ARG A 618 -26.45 -43.29 -8.39
CA ARG A 618 -25.69 -44.35 -9.10
C ARG A 618 -25.47 -45.61 -8.26
N LYS A 619 -25.37 -45.47 -6.93
CA LYS A 619 -24.96 -46.53 -5.98
C LYS A 619 -26.15 -47.29 -5.36
N TYR A 620 -27.28 -46.61 -5.18
CA TYR A 620 -28.46 -47.13 -4.45
C TYR A 620 -29.76 -47.12 -5.29
N GLY A 621 -29.80 -46.43 -6.43
CA GLY A 621 -30.98 -46.34 -7.30
C GLY A 621 -31.83 -45.09 -7.05
N ASN A 622 -33.15 -45.20 -7.19
CA ASN A 622 -34.08 -44.11 -6.91
C ASN A 622 -34.60 -44.11 -5.46
N ASP A 623 -34.59 -45.25 -4.78
CA ASP A 623 -35.10 -45.37 -3.41
C ASP A 623 -34.03 -44.91 -2.41
N ASP A 624 -34.44 -44.18 -1.36
CA ASP A 624 -33.62 -43.59 -0.27
C ASP A 624 -32.40 -42.74 -0.68
N HIS A 625 -32.11 -42.56 -1.97
CA HIS A 625 -30.85 -41.97 -2.45
C HIS A 625 -30.63 -40.51 -2.02
N GLU A 626 -31.70 -39.75 -1.83
CA GLU A 626 -31.67 -38.38 -1.31
C GLU A 626 -31.30 -38.37 0.19
N THR A 627 -31.96 -39.22 0.99
CA THR A 627 -31.63 -39.41 2.42
C THR A 627 -30.19 -39.87 2.59
N ARG A 628 -29.72 -40.83 1.79
CA ARG A 628 -28.32 -41.30 1.80
C ARG A 628 -27.32 -40.24 1.36
N ALA A 629 -27.71 -39.33 0.47
CA ALA A 629 -26.87 -38.19 0.10
C ALA A 629 -26.79 -37.17 1.25
N ALA A 630 -27.90 -36.85 1.90
CA ALA A 630 -27.94 -35.94 3.04
C ALA A 630 -27.15 -36.48 4.26
N GLU A 631 -27.28 -37.77 4.59
CA GLU A 631 -26.45 -38.46 5.59
C GLU A 631 -24.95 -38.31 5.28
N LEU A 632 -24.55 -38.54 4.03
CA LEU A 632 -23.16 -38.51 3.59
C LEU A 632 -22.60 -37.08 3.57
N VAL A 633 -23.36 -36.10 3.07
CA VAL A 633 -23.00 -34.67 3.11
C VAL A 633 -22.81 -34.22 4.56
N SER A 634 -23.78 -34.52 5.45
CA SER A 634 -23.70 -34.16 6.87
C SER A 634 -22.46 -34.77 7.53
N SER A 635 -22.21 -36.07 7.32
CA SER A 635 -21.03 -36.74 7.85
C SER A 635 -19.71 -36.12 7.37
N TRP A 636 -19.57 -35.78 6.08
CA TRP A 636 -18.34 -35.15 5.57
C TRP A 636 -18.21 -33.69 5.99
N GLN A 637 -19.31 -32.95 6.11
CA GLN A 637 -19.30 -31.58 6.63
C GLN A 637 -18.83 -31.53 8.09
N GLU A 638 -19.17 -32.54 8.91
CA GLU A 638 -18.65 -32.70 10.27
C GLU A 638 -17.21 -33.22 10.32
N GLU A 639 -16.76 -34.03 9.37
CA GLU A 639 -15.32 -34.38 9.28
C GLU A 639 -14.45 -33.16 8.93
N ILE A 640 -14.86 -32.33 7.97
CA ILE A 640 -14.15 -31.10 7.57
C ILE A 640 -13.93 -30.14 8.75
N LYS A 641 -14.93 -30.00 9.63
CA LYS A 641 -14.86 -29.15 10.83
C LYS A 641 -13.81 -29.59 11.85
N LYS A 642 -13.42 -30.87 11.88
CA LYS A 642 -12.55 -31.42 12.93
C LYS A 642 -11.12 -30.89 12.80
N PRO A 643 -10.56 -30.19 13.81
CA PRO A 643 -9.16 -29.73 13.76
C PRO A 643 -8.13 -30.86 13.65
N ALA A 644 -8.49 -32.06 14.14
CA ALA A 644 -7.64 -33.25 14.11
C ALA A 644 -7.47 -33.88 12.71
N TRP A 645 -8.25 -33.47 11.70
CA TRP A 645 -8.03 -33.89 10.31
C TRP A 645 -7.49 -32.71 9.50
N HIS A 646 -6.22 -32.77 9.15
CA HIS A 646 -5.50 -31.69 8.48
C HIS A 646 -4.91 -32.20 7.15
N PRO A 647 -5.75 -32.41 6.11
CA PRO A 647 -5.35 -33.04 4.84
C PRO A 647 -4.67 -32.04 3.90
N TYR A 648 -3.56 -31.44 4.32
CA TYR A 648 -2.86 -30.38 3.58
C TYR A 648 -1.36 -30.68 3.37
N LYS A 649 -0.74 -29.99 2.42
CA LYS A 649 0.68 -30.05 2.05
C LYS A 649 1.16 -28.65 1.63
N PHE A 650 2.41 -28.31 1.93
CA PHE A 650 3.04 -27.08 1.46
C PHE A 650 3.59 -27.26 0.04
N VAL A 651 3.38 -26.26 -0.81
CA VAL A 651 3.87 -26.19 -2.19
C VAL A 651 4.37 -24.76 -2.44
N LYS A 652 5.58 -24.62 -3.02
CA LYS A 652 6.12 -23.32 -3.41
C LYS A 652 5.32 -22.72 -4.57
N ALA A 653 4.85 -21.50 -4.38
CA ALA A 653 4.24 -20.69 -5.43
C ALA A 653 5.30 -20.05 -6.34
N GLU A 654 4.86 -19.49 -7.48
CA GLU A 654 5.74 -18.86 -8.48
C GLU A 654 6.46 -17.61 -7.97
N ASP A 655 6.00 -17.03 -6.85
CA ASP A 655 6.62 -15.90 -6.14
C ASP A 655 7.63 -16.32 -5.04
N GLY A 656 7.83 -17.63 -4.85
CA GLY A 656 8.73 -18.19 -3.83
C GLY A 656 8.08 -18.42 -2.45
N SER A 657 6.83 -17.99 -2.23
CA SER A 657 6.11 -18.24 -0.98
C SER A 657 5.68 -19.71 -0.83
N ASP A 658 5.72 -20.23 0.40
CA ASP A 658 5.21 -21.57 0.71
C ASP A 658 3.69 -21.52 0.94
N LYS A 659 2.92 -22.06 -0.01
CA LYS A 659 1.45 -22.08 0.03
C LYS A 659 0.91 -23.45 0.44
N GLU A 660 0.00 -23.45 1.40
CA GLU A 660 -0.70 -24.65 1.84
C GLU A 660 -1.85 -25.01 0.89
N VAL A 661 -1.89 -26.26 0.41
CA VAL A 661 -2.90 -26.80 -0.52
C VAL A 661 -3.37 -28.18 -0.06
N VAL A 662 -4.56 -28.61 -0.48
CA VAL A 662 -5.13 -29.91 -0.10
C VAL A 662 -4.25 -31.06 -0.60
N ASN A 663 -4.01 -32.05 0.26
CA ASN A 663 -3.20 -33.22 -0.05
C ASN A 663 -4.03 -34.34 -0.69
N ASP A 664 -3.95 -34.47 -2.02
CA ASP A 664 -4.56 -35.57 -2.79
C ASP A 664 -4.19 -36.98 -2.30
N GLU A 665 -3.06 -37.12 -1.62
CA GLU A 665 -2.58 -38.41 -1.12
C GLU A 665 -3.22 -38.84 0.22
N ASP A 666 -4.06 -37.98 0.84
CA ASP A 666 -4.73 -38.25 2.12
C ASP A 666 -5.57 -39.55 2.08
N PRO A 667 -5.44 -40.45 3.09
CA PRO A 667 -6.14 -41.74 3.09
C PRO A 667 -7.67 -41.65 3.07
N ARG A 668 -8.26 -40.61 3.67
CA ARG A 668 -9.71 -40.41 3.74
C ARG A 668 -10.25 -39.86 2.41
N LEU A 669 -9.55 -38.91 1.79
CA LEU A 669 -9.87 -38.43 0.44
C LEU A 669 -9.76 -39.55 -0.60
N LYS A 670 -8.74 -40.42 -0.48
CA LYS A 670 -8.61 -41.65 -1.30
C LYS A 670 -9.76 -42.63 -1.07
N GLN A 671 -10.15 -42.90 0.17
CA GLN A 671 -11.28 -43.80 0.45
C GLN A 671 -12.59 -43.23 -0.13
N LEU A 672 -12.85 -41.94 0.04
CA LEU A 672 -14.00 -41.24 -0.54
C LEU A 672 -14.03 -41.36 -2.07
N TRP A 673 -12.87 -41.18 -2.71
CA TRP A 673 -12.71 -41.34 -4.16
C TRP A 673 -13.00 -42.76 -4.64
N ILE A 674 -12.50 -43.78 -3.94
CA ILE A 674 -12.79 -45.20 -4.23
C ILE A 674 -14.28 -45.52 -4.08
N GLU A 675 -14.94 -44.98 -3.05
CA GLU A 675 -16.32 -45.35 -2.72
C GLU A 675 -17.40 -44.56 -3.48
N TYR A 676 -17.11 -43.34 -3.94
CA TYR A 676 -18.10 -42.42 -4.54
C TYR A 676 -17.61 -41.65 -5.79
N GLY A 677 -16.32 -41.75 -6.14
CA GLY A 677 -15.75 -41.18 -7.38
C GLY A 677 -15.28 -39.73 -7.29
N ASP A 678 -14.74 -39.25 -8.42
CA ASP A 678 -14.15 -37.91 -8.56
C ASP A 678 -15.07 -36.77 -8.15
N ASP A 679 -16.36 -36.82 -8.55
CA ASP A 679 -17.31 -35.73 -8.31
C ASP A 679 -17.41 -35.36 -6.82
N VAL A 680 -17.52 -36.39 -5.96
CA VAL A 680 -17.70 -36.25 -4.51
C VAL A 680 -16.36 -35.92 -3.83
N CYS A 681 -15.27 -36.54 -4.27
CA CYS A 681 -13.93 -36.21 -3.77
C CYS A 681 -13.57 -34.74 -4.07
N ASN A 682 -13.88 -34.26 -5.27
CA ASN A 682 -13.63 -32.87 -5.68
C ASN A 682 -14.52 -31.87 -4.94
N ALA A 683 -15.76 -32.22 -4.60
CA ALA A 683 -16.61 -31.40 -3.72
C ALA A 683 -15.96 -31.21 -2.34
N VAL A 684 -15.48 -32.29 -1.71
CA VAL A 684 -14.78 -32.24 -0.42
C VAL A 684 -13.45 -31.49 -0.51
N LYS A 685 -12.64 -31.70 -1.56
CA LYS A 685 -11.41 -30.91 -1.80
C LYS A 685 -11.69 -29.42 -1.98
N THR A 686 -12.79 -29.07 -2.64
CA THR A 686 -13.21 -27.66 -2.82
C THR A 686 -13.58 -27.05 -1.48
N ALA A 687 -14.45 -27.71 -0.69
CA ALA A 687 -14.82 -27.24 0.64
C ALA A 687 -13.62 -27.11 1.60
N LEU A 688 -12.68 -28.07 1.59
CA LEU A 688 -11.42 -27.99 2.35
C LEU A 688 -10.55 -26.80 1.92
N SER A 689 -10.46 -26.52 0.62
CA SER A 689 -9.68 -25.38 0.09
C SER A 689 -10.32 -24.05 0.52
N GLU A 690 -11.65 -23.96 0.47
CA GLU A 690 -12.40 -22.78 0.90
C GLU A 690 -12.34 -22.56 2.42
N VAL A 691 -12.38 -23.63 3.22
CA VAL A 691 -12.10 -23.53 4.66
C VAL A 691 -10.71 -22.96 4.92
N ASN A 692 -9.68 -23.41 4.19
CA ASN A 692 -8.32 -22.93 4.44
C ASN A 692 -8.08 -21.47 3.95
N GLU A 693 -8.76 -21.03 2.88
CA GLU A 693 -8.65 -19.65 2.37
C GLU A 693 -9.49 -18.65 3.20
N TYR A 694 -10.65 -19.05 3.75
CA TYR A 694 -11.60 -18.12 4.39
C TYR A 694 -11.76 -18.29 5.92
N ASN A 695 -11.43 -19.46 6.49
CA ASN A 695 -11.56 -19.72 7.93
C ASN A 695 -10.62 -20.86 8.44
N PRO A 696 -9.29 -20.78 8.22
CA PRO A 696 -8.37 -21.89 8.52
C PRO A 696 -8.40 -22.29 10.00
N SER A 697 -8.50 -21.30 10.90
CA SER A 697 -8.51 -21.48 12.36
C SER A 697 -9.86 -21.95 12.91
N GLY A 698 -10.98 -21.43 12.39
CA GLY A 698 -12.31 -21.68 12.94
C GLY A 698 -13.05 -22.86 12.30
N ARG A 699 -12.76 -23.18 11.03
CA ARG A 699 -13.29 -24.34 10.26
C ARG A 699 -14.81 -24.47 10.15
N TYR A 700 -15.57 -23.46 10.59
CA TYR A 700 -17.00 -23.34 10.32
C TYR A 700 -17.23 -22.64 8.97
N VAL A 701 -18.39 -22.91 8.36
CA VAL A 701 -18.81 -22.31 7.09
C VAL A 701 -18.97 -20.79 7.25
N VAL A 702 -18.40 -20.01 6.32
CA VAL A 702 -18.47 -18.54 6.34
C VAL A 702 -19.23 -18.02 5.13
N SER A 703 -20.28 -17.22 5.34
CA SER A 703 -20.99 -16.52 4.27
C SER A 703 -20.14 -15.39 3.70
N GLU A 704 -20.06 -15.29 2.38
CA GLU A 704 -19.30 -14.27 1.66
C GLU A 704 -20.04 -13.72 0.44
N LEU A 705 -19.84 -12.45 0.15
CA LEU A 705 -20.39 -11.81 -1.05
C LEU A 705 -19.60 -12.28 -2.28
N TRP A 706 -20.25 -12.98 -3.21
CA TRP A 706 -19.60 -13.67 -4.33
C TRP A 706 -20.10 -13.17 -5.68
N ASN A 707 -19.19 -13.01 -6.63
CA ASN A 707 -19.49 -12.66 -8.01
C ASN A 707 -19.48 -13.92 -8.88
N PHE A 708 -20.63 -14.59 -8.97
CA PHE A 708 -20.78 -15.85 -9.71
C PHE A 708 -20.43 -15.75 -11.20
N ARG A 709 -20.46 -14.55 -11.81
CA ARG A 709 -20.00 -14.33 -13.20
C ARG A 709 -18.48 -14.31 -13.36
N LYS A 710 -17.74 -14.01 -12.29
CA LYS A 710 -16.26 -13.98 -12.27
C LYS A 710 -15.63 -15.11 -11.44
N ASN A 711 -16.46 -15.92 -10.81
CA ASN A 711 -16.11 -16.92 -9.79
C ASN A 711 -15.06 -16.45 -8.78
N ARG A 712 -15.30 -15.27 -8.18
CA ARG A 712 -14.47 -14.74 -7.09
C ARG A 712 -15.27 -13.90 -6.10
N LYS A 713 -14.69 -13.65 -4.93
CA LYS A 713 -15.11 -12.65 -3.93
C LYS A 713 -15.53 -11.34 -4.61
N ALA A 714 -16.70 -10.83 -4.28
CA ALA A 714 -17.23 -9.59 -4.83
C ALA A 714 -16.59 -8.37 -4.14
N THR A 715 -16.25 -7.35 -4.93
CA THR A 715 -15.78 -6.07 -4.38
C THR A 715 -16.96 -5.20 -3.93
N MET A 716 -16.77 -4.34 -2.91
CA MET A 716 -17.82 -3.43 -2.43
C MET A 716 -18.42 -2.58 -3.57
N LYS A 717 -17.57 -2.12 -4.50
CA LYS A 717 -17.98 -1.38 -5.71
C LYS A 717 -18.84 -2.20 -6.68
N GLU A 718 -18.62 -3.52 -6.77
CA GLU A 718 -19.48 -4.42 -7.57
C GLU A 718 -20.82 -4.68 -6.87
N VAL A 719 -20.82 -4.87 -5.54
CA VAL A 719 -22.02 -5.08 -4.71
C VAL A 719 -22.93 -3.85 -4.73
N LEU A 720 -22.40 -2.67 -4.39
CA LEU A 720 -23.15 -1.41 -4.39
C LEU A 720 -23.78 -1.12 -5.76
N ARG A 721 -23.01 -1.27 -6.85
CA ARG A 721 -23.52 -1.09 -8.21
C ARG A 721 -24.63 -2.10 -8.56
N PHE A 722 -24.57 -3.32 -8.06
CA PHE A 722 -25.64 -4.30 -8.22
C PHE A 722 -26.91 -3.89 -7.46
N ILE A 723 -26.78 -3.40 -6.22
CA ILE A 723 -27.91 -2.87 -5.44
C ILE A 723 -28.58 -1.70 -6.19
N PHE A 724 -27.80 -0.71 -6.64
CA PHE A 724 -28.32 0.40 -7.45
C PHE A 724 -29.06 -0.11 -8.71
N GLN A 725 -28.50 -1.09 -9.43
CA GLN A 725 -29.16 -1.66 -10.61
C GLN A 725 -30.46 -2.43 -10.29
N GLN A 726 -30.61 -3.04 -9.11
CA GLN A 726 -31.89 -3.63 -8.70
C GLN A 726 -32.93 -2.56 -8.33
N MET A 727 -32.51 -1.45 -7.74
CA MET A 727 -33.40 -0.31 -7.45
C MET A 727 -33.83 0.41 -8.74
N GLU A 728 -32.95 0.55 -9.73
CA GLU A 728 -33.23 1.27 -10.98
C GLU A 728 -34.25 0.59 -11.92
N VAL A 729 -34.46 -0.72 -11.83
CA VAL A 729 -35.39 -1.43 -12.73
C VAL A 729 -36.85 -1.22 -12.31
N PRO A 730 -37.71 -0.61 -13.15
CA PRO A 730 -39.17 -0.70 -13.02
C PRO A 730 -39.62 -2.10 -13.49
N GLY A 731 -40.70 -2.63 -12.91
CA GLY A 731 -41.15 -4.00 -13.15
C GLY A 731 -41.31 -4.34 -14.64
N LYS A 732 -40.38 -5.13 -15.20
CA LYS A 732 -40.50 -5.63 -16.57
C LYS A 732 -41.63 -6.64 -16.66
N ARG A 733 -42.81 -6.17 -17.11
CA ARG A 733 -43.98 -6.98 -17.49
C ARG A 733 -43.52 -8.25 -18.23
N ARG A 734 -43.69 -9.42 -17.59
CA ARG A 734 -43.61 -10.70 -18.29
C ARG A 734 -44.80 -10.78 -19.25
N ARG A 735 -44.52 -11.07 -20.52
CA ARG A 735 -45.48 -11.59 -21.50
C ARG A 735 -45.12 -13.05 -21.74
N GLY A 736 -46.12 -13.92 -21.81
CA GLY A 736 -45.98 -15.37 -21.75
C GLY A 736 -46.75 -15.86 -20.54
#